data_AF-A0A396H127-F1
#
_entry.id   AF-A0A396H127-F1
#
_cell.length_a   1.000
_cell.length_b   1.000
_cell.length_c   1.000
_cell.angle_alpha   90.00
_cell.angle_beta   90.00
_cell.angle_gamma   90.00
#
_symmetry.space_group_name_H-M   'P 1'
#
loop_
_entity.id
_entity.type
_entity.pdbx_description
1 polymer ?
#
loop_
_entity_poly.entity_id
_entity_poly.type
_entity_poly.pdbx_seq_one_letter_code
_entity_poly.pdbx_strand_id
1 'polypeptide(L)'
;MEPNFMFSLLLIISLWLLLTFHSNAETSTYIIHMNKSFFPQVFTNHHDWFKSTIHSLKSKTLVLDDHDQQEEASMQSQKQLVYTYDNAMYGFSALLSSNELETLNNTDGFVAAYQDRTATMDTTHTFEFLSLDSPSGLWHASNFGDDIIIGVIDSGVWPESQSFKDDGMTKKIPNKWKGTCETGHKFNASMCNFKLIGARSFNKGVIASNPNVRIRMNSARDSIGHGTHTSSTVAGNYVNGTSYFGYAKGVARGIAPRARLAMYKVIWEEGLLASDVLAGMDQAIADGVDVISISMGFDGVPLYEDAIAIASFAAMEKGIVVSSSAGNSGPKHGTLHNGIPWVLTVAAGTIDRTFGSLVLGNGQNIIGWTLFASNSTIVENLPLVYDNTLSSCNSVKRLSQVNKQVIIICDSISNSSSVFDQIDVVTQTNMLGAVFLSDSPELIDLRHIYAPGIVIKTKDAESVIKYAKRNKNNPTASIKFQQTFLGIKPAPIAAHYSSRGPSHGFPWILKPDIMAPGSRVLAAFVPYKPTARIGTDVFLSSDYNFMSGTSMACPHASGVAALLKAVHPQWSSAAIRSALITTANPLDNTKNLIRDNGYPSQYASPLAIGAGEIDPNRAMNPDSPSGLWHASNFGDDIIVGVIDSGVWPESQSFKDDGMTKKIPNKWKGTCETGHKFNASVCNFKLIGARSFNKGVIAGNYRNVGISKNSARDSIGHGTHTSSTVAGNYVNGASYFGYAKGVARGIAPKAKIAMYKVIWEEDVMASDVLAGMDQAIIDGVDVISISIGIDGIPLYEDAIAIASFTAMEKGIVVSSSAGNSGPKHGTLHNGIPWVLTVAAGTTDRTFGSLVLGNGENIIGW
;
A
#
# COMPACT_ATOMS: atom_id res chain seq x y z
N MET A 1 48.32 49.45 41.35
CA MET A 1 47.63 49.94 40.14
C MET A 1 47.68 48.83 39.10
N GLU A 2 46.57 48.28 38.62
CA GLU A 2 45.16 48.47 39.02
C GLU A 2 44.37 47.16 38.92
N PRO A 3 43.33 46.93 39.75
CA PRO A 3 42.41 45.80 39.57
C PRO A 3 41.57 45.90 38.28
N ASN A 4 41.49 47.10 37.68
CA ASN A 4 40.67 47.39 36.51
C ASN A 4 41.04 46.56 35.27
N PHE A 5 42.31 46.15 35.10
CA PHE A 5 42.75 45.47 33.87
C PHE A 5 42.17 44.04 33.73
N MET A 6 42.08 43.30 34.83
CA MET A 6 41.43 41.98 34.85
C MET A 6 39.92 42.08 34.63
N PHE A 7 39.28 43.12 35.19
CA PHE A 7 37.85 43.35 35.03
C PHE A 7 37.49 43.71 33.58
N SER A 8 38.27 44.61 32.95
CA SER A 8 38.10 44.96 31.54
C SER A 8 38.32 43.78 30.59
N LEU A 9 39.29 42.90 30.86
CA LEU A 9 39.52 41.73 30.01
C LEU A 9 38.34 40.73 30.07
N LEU A 10 37.79 40.51 31.26
CA LEU A 10 36.57 39.70 31.44
C LEU A 10 35.35 40.33 30.76
N LEU A 11 35.20 41.66 30.82
CA LEU A 11 34.12 42.38 30.13
C LEU A 11 34.24 42.31 28.60
N ILE A 12 35.45 42.39 28.05
CA ILE A 12 35.68 42.26 26.60
C ILE A 12 35.38 40.84 26.13
N ILE A 13 35.77 39.82 26.90
CA ILE A 13 35.46 38.41 26.59
C ILE A 13 33.96 38.13 26.70
N SER A 14 33.25 38.70 27.69
CA SER A 14 31.79 38.56 27.77
C SER A 14 31.06 39.31 26.66
N LEU A 15 31.53 40.50 26.24
CA LEU A 15 30.99 41.18 25.05
C LEU A 15 31.22 40.37 23.77
N TRP A 16 32.39 39.74 23.59
CA TRP A 16 32.63 38.87 22.43
C TRP A 16 31.73 37.63 22.41
N LEU A 17 31.44 37.04 23.58
CA LEU A 17 30.48 35.92 23.70
C LEU A 17 29.01 36.36 23.51
N LEU A 18 28.67 37.62 23.79
CA LEU A 18 27.35 38.20 23.52
C LEU A 18 27.17 38.62 22.04
N LEU A 19 28.26 38.97 21.34
CA LEU A 19 28.22 39.41 19.94
C LEU A 19 28.15 38.25 18.92
N THR A 20 28.35 37.00 19.34
CA THR A 20 28.26 35.80 18.48
C THR A 20 26.89 35.11 18.46
N PHE A 21 25.85 35.74 19.02
CA PHE A 21 24.45 35.28 18.89
C PHE A 21 23.62 36.14 17.92
N HIS A 22 24.19 36.41 16.73
CA HIS A 22 23.33 36.67 15.56
C HIS A 22 22.78 35.32 15.07
N SER A 23 21.64 34.92 15.62
CA SER A 23 20.83 33.85 15.04
C SER A 23 20.27 34.33 13.70
N ASN A 24 20.98 34.04 12.61
CA ASN A 24 20.32 33.92 11.31
C ASN A 24 19.26 32.83 11.48
N ALA A 25 17.98 33.21 11.53
CA ALA A 25 16.89 32.27 11.68
C ALA A 25 16.87 31.34 10.47
N GLU A 26 17.15 30.05 10.68
CA GLU A 26 17.05 29.05 9.62
C GLU A 26 15.60 29.00 9.14
N THR A 27 15.39 29.42 7.89
CA THR A 27 14.08 29.37 7.26
C THR A 27 13.88 27.99 6.65
N SER A 28 12.79 27.33 7.02
CA SER A 28 12.43 26.01 6.52
C SER A 28 11.16 26.10 5.67
N THR A 29 11.04 25.21 4.70
CA THR A 29 9.76 25.04 4.00
C THR A 29 8.84 24.22 4.88
N TYR A 30 7.68 24.79 5.18
CA TYR A 30 6.60 24.15 5.93
C TYR A 30 5.39 23.95 5.03
N ILE A 31 4.61 22.92 5.35
CA ILE A 31 3.29 22.65 4.79
C ILE A 31 2.27 22.96 5.90
N ILE A 32 1.26 23.76 5.60
CA ILE A 32 0.32 24.36 6.56
C ILE A 32 -1.12 24.00 6.18
N HIS A 33 -1.81 23.31 7.08
CA HIS A 33 -3.22 22.92 6.96
C HIS A 33 -4.11 24.01 7.58
N MET A 34 -5.16 24.40 6.86
CA MET A 34 -6.15 25.39 7.26
C MET A 34 -7.56 24.77 7.28
N ASN A 35 -8.48 25.32 8.09
CA ASN A 35 -9.86 24.88 8.17
C ASN A 35 -10.73 25.61 7.13
N LYS A 36 -11.29 24.87 6.16
CA LYS A 36 -12.14 25.40 5.09
C LYS A 36 -13.38 26.14 5.58
N SER A 37 -13.85 25.85 6.79
CA SER A 37 -15.00 26.53 7.43
C SER A 37 -14.71 27.99 7.78
N PHE A 38 -13.44 28.39 7.85
CA PHE A 38 -13.00 29.74 8.21
C PHE A 38 -12.69 30.62 6.99
N PHE A 39 -13.01 30.16 5.76
CA PHE A 39 -12.79 30.93 4.54
C PHE A 39 -13.49 32.31 4.58
N PRO A 40 -12.75 33.44 4.61
CA PRO A 40 -13.37 34.75 4.81
C PRO A 40 -14.03 35.25 3.53
N GLN A 41 -15.30 35.68 3.62
CA GLN A 41 -16.10 36.17 2.48
C GLN A 41 -15.53 37.40 1.75
N VAL A 42 -14.49 38.04 2.29
CA VAL A 42 -13.79 39.16 1.66
C VAL A 42 -12.83 38.72 0.54
N PHE A 43 -12.45 37.43 0.48
CA PHE A 43 -11.59 36.88 -0.56
C PHE A 43 -12.40 36.16 -1.64
N THR A 44 -12.00 36.32 -2.90
CA THR A 44 -12.64 35.66 -4.05
C THR A 44 -12.21 34.20 -4.23
N ASN A 45 -11.10 33.80 -3.63
CA ASN A 45 -10.55 32.44 -3.67
C ASN A 45 -9.58 32.21 -2.48
N HIS A 46 -9.26 30.94 -2.21
CA HIS A 46 -8.38 30.54 -1.11
C HIS A 46 -6.93 31.05 -1.29
N HIS A 47 -6.45 31.21 -2.53
CA HIS A 47 -5.06 31.62 -2.79
C HIS A 47 -4.80 33.06 -2.34
N ASP A 48 -5.72 33.97 -2.66
CA ASP A 48 -5.63 35.37 -2.21
C ASP A 48 -5.79 35.50 -0.70
N TRP A 49 -6.59 34.64 -0.04
CA TRP A 49 -6.61 34.55 1.42
C TRP A 49 -5.25 34.13 1.98
N PHE A 50 -4.72 32.96 1.58
CA PHE A 50 -3.46 32.44 2.11
C PHE A 50 -2.27 33.39 1.84
N LYS A 51 -2.27 34.06 0.68
CA LYS A 51 -1.32 35.12 0.33
C LYS A 51 -1.45 36.36 1.23
N SER A 52 -2.68 36.76 1.57
CA SER A 52 -2.93 37.82 2.56
C SER A 52 -2.51 37.42 3.97
N THR A 53 -2.76 36.17 4.38
CA THR A 53 -2.30 35.62 5.67
C THR A 53 -0.77 35.71 5.78
N ILE A 54 -0.03 35.22 4.79
CA ILE A 54 1.44 35.36 4.72
C ILE A 54 1.89 36.84 4.75
N HIS A 55 1.20 37.73 4.01
CA HIS A 55 1.53 39.15 4.04
C HIS A 55 1.30 39.80 5.42
N SER A 56 0.34 39.32 6.21
CA SER A 56 0.05 39.87 7.53
C SER A 56 1.11 39.51 8.59
N LEU A 57 1.82 38.38 8.43
CA LEU A 57 2.94 37.99 9.30
C LEU A 57 4.05 39.05 9.30
N LYS A 58 4.47 39.51 8.12
CA LYS A 58 5.50 40.57 7.97
C LYS A 58 5.13 41.88 8.69
N SER A 59 3.84 42.22 8.70
CA SER A 59 3.33 43.45 9.30
C SER A 59 3.43 43.50 10.83
N LYS A 60 3.71 42.37 11.49
CA LYS A 60 3.98 42.33 12.94
C LYS A 60 5.47 42.32 13.29
N THR A 61 6.35 41.94 12.35
CA THR A 61 7.80 41.85 12.58
C THR A 61 8.50 43.21 12.36
N LEU A 62 7.95 44.07 11.50
CA LEU A 62 8.49 45.39 11.21
C LEU A 62 7.85 46.47 12.09
N VAL A 63 8.31 46.57 13.34
CA VAL A 63 8.08 47.73 14.21
C VAL A 63 9.42 48.20 14.78
N LEU A 64 10.12 49.03 14.01
CA LEU A 64 11.06 50.08 14.43
C LEU A 64 11.32 51.00 13.20
N ASP A 65 11.69 52.25 13.46
CA ASP A 65 11.75 53.38 12.50
C ASP A 65 12.62 53.08 11.25
N ASP A 66 12.31 53.55 10.03
CA ASP A 66 12.23 54.97 9.64
C ASP A 66 11.52 55.19 8.27
N HIS A 67 11.27 56.44 7.88
CA HIS A 67 10.60 56.87 6.64
C HIS A 67 11.60 57.19 5.49
N ASP A 68 12.16 56.20 4.76
CA ASP A 68 12.70 56.42 3.37
C ASP A 68 13.14 55.17 2.55
N GLN A 69 12.38 54.06 2.52
CA GLN A 69 12.68 52.91 1.62
C GLN A 69 11.45 52.26 0.92
N GLN A 70 10.56 53.07 0.32
CA GLN A 70 9.27 52.57 -0.16
C GLN A 70 9.25 51.94 -1.57
N GLU A 71 10.37 51.94 -2.33
CA GLU A 71 10.44 51.31 -3.66
C GLU A 71 11.22 49.98 -3.72
N GLU A 72 12.38 49.85 -3.04
CA GLU A 72 13.19 48.61 -3.10
C GLU A 72 12.50 47.39 -2.45
N ALA A 73 11.68 47.62 -1.41
CA ALA A 73 10.91 46.57 -0.74
C ALA A 73 9.96 45.78 -1.68
N SER A 74 9.59 46.37 -2.83
CA SER A 74 8.71 45.73 -3.81
C SER A 74 9.35 44.50 -4.47
N MET A 75 10.65 44.55 -4.83
CA MET A 75 11.31 43.49 -5.59
C MET A 75 11.76 42.29 -4.72
N GLN A 76 11.94 42.49 -3.41
CA GLN A 76 12.23 41.40 -2.47
C GLN A 76 10.97 40.69 -1.93
N SER A 77 9.78 41.19 -2.27
CA SER A 77 8.50 40.72 -1.70
C SER A 77 8.08 39.29 -2.10
N GLN A 78 8.63 38.74 -3.20
CA GLN A 78 7.97 37.69 -3.99
C GLN A 78 8.34 36.23 -3.61
N LYS A 79 9.04 35.98 -2.49
CA LYS A 79 9.54 34.63 -2.10
C LYS A 79 9.16 34.22 -0.66
N GLN A 80 7.89 33.89 -0.40
CA GLN A 80 7.47 33.23 0.85
C GLN A 80 6.37 32.18 0.65
N LEU A 81 5.28 32.51 -0.05
CA LEU A 81 4.25 31.53 -0.42
C LEU A 81 4.76 30.60 -1.53
N VAL A 82 4.66 29.29 -1.31
CA VAL A 82 5.21 28.26 -2.20
C VAL A 82 4.09 27.67 -3.06
N TYR A 83 3.14 26.95 -2.46
CA TYR A 83 1.90 26.50 -3.10
C TYR A 83 0.68 26.81 -2.26
N THR A 84 -0.49 26.69 -2.89
CA THR A 84 -1.81 26.69 -2.26
C THR A 84 -2.56 25.46 -2.78
N TYR A 85 -3.25 24.75 -1.90
CA TYR A 85 -3.93 23.47 -2.15
C TYR A 85 -5.42 23.61 -1.79
N ASP A 86 -6.29 22.97 -2.58
CA ASP A 86 -7.76 23.00 -2.38
C ASP A 86 -8.46 21.66 -2.68
N ASN A 87 -7.72 20.68 -3.21
CA ASN A 87 -8.20 19.36 -3.62
C ASN A 87 -7.55 18.20 -2.88
N ALA A 88 -6.25 18.27 -2.57
CA ALA A 88 -5.50 17.26 -1.83
C ALA A 88 -5.50 17.53 -0.33
N MET A 89 -5.33 18.80 0.05
CA MET A 89 -5.68 19.32 1.37
C MET A 89 -6.17 20.75 1.21
N TYR A 90 -6.74 21.34 2.26
CA TYR A 90 -7.10 22.76 2.24
C TYR A 90 -6.03 23.57 2.98
N GLY A 91 -5.17 24.30 2.26
CA GLY A 91 -4.06 25.01 2.89
C GLY A 91 -2.98 25.45 1.93
N PHE A 92 -1.75 25.62 2.42
CA PHE A 92 -0.64 26.15 1.64
C PHE A 92 0.71 25.64 2.13
N SER A 93 1.78 25.86 1.37
CA SER A 93 3.16 25.73 1.85
C SER A 93 3.88 27.07 1.79
N ALA A 94 4.79 27.29 2.73
CA ALA A 94 5.50 28.55 2.88
C ALA A 94 6.94 28.32 3.36
N LEU A 95 7.85 29.20 2.94
CA LEU A 95 9.17 29.35 3.55
C LEU A 95 9.00 30.28 4.76
N LEU A 96 9.19 29.74 5.98
CA LEU A 96 8.96 30.46 7.24
C LEU A 96 10.16 30.31 8.17
N SER A 97 10.41 31.35 8.97
CA SER A 97 11.19 31.26 10.21
C SER A 97 10.33 30.76 11.38
N SER A 98 10.96 30.28 12.46
CA SER A 98 10.26 29.79 13.65
C SER A 98 9.28 30.80 14.25
N ASN A 99 9.62 32.09 14.28
CA ASN A 99 8.77 33.15 14.83
C ASN A 99 7.56 33.44 13.93
N GLU A 100 7.71 33.35 12.60
CA GLU A 100 6.59 33.48 11.66
C GLU A 100 5.64 32.29 11.78
N LEU A 101 6.18 31.08 11.98
CA LEU A 101 5.40 29.87 12.23
C LEU A 101 4.62 29.93 13.56
N GLU A 102 5.24 30.38 14.65
CA GLU A 102 4.57 30.58 15.94
C GLU A 102 3.49 31.67 15.85
N THR A 103 3.73 32.74 15.08
CA THR A 103 2.73 33.78 14.81
C THR A 103 1.55 33.22 14.00
N LEU A 104 1.82 32.34 13.03
CA LEU A 104 0.81 31.72 12.16
C LEU A 104 -0.06 30.69 12.90
N ASN A 105 0.51 29.95 13.85
CA ASN A 105 -0.21 29.02 14.75
C ASN A 105 -1.35 29.73 15.53
N ASN A 106 -1.20 31.03 15.80
CA ASN A 106 -2.17 31.87 16.51
C ASN A 106 -3.17 32.59 15.57
N THR A 107 -3.46 32.04 14.37
CA THR A 107 -4.40 32.64 13.40
C THR A 107 -5.68 31.83 13.23
N ASP A 108 -6.81 32.52 13.06
CA ASP A 108 -8.12 31.87 12.90
C ASP A 108 -8.15 30.92 11.70
N GLY A 109 -8.52 29.67 11.97
CA GLY A 109 -8.56 28.60 10.99
C GLY A 109 -7.24 27.86 10.75
N PHE A 110 -6.15 28.15 11.47
CA PHE A 110 -4.96 27.28 11.48
C PHE A 110 -5.30 25.89 12.05
N VAL A 111 -4.71 24.82 11.50
CA VAL A 111 -4.92 23.43 11.97
C VAL A 111 -3.61 22.75 12.37
N ALA A 112 -2.60 22.76 11.49
CA ALA A 112 -1.30 22.13 11.74
C ALA A 112 -0.25 22.67 10.75
N ALA A 113 1.04 22.55 11.10
CA ALA A 113 2.14 22.82 10.18
C ALA A 113 3.37 21.96 10.46
N TYR A 114 4.06 21.50 9.41
CA TYR A 114 5.14 20.50 9.48
C TYR A 114 6.17 20.63 8.35
N GLN A 115 7.35 20.04 8.53
CA GLN A 115 8.54 20.22 7.66
C GLN A 115 8.62 19.16 6.53
N ASP A 116 9.28 19.55 5.45
CA ASP A 116 9.22 19.01 4.08
C ASP A 116 10.27 17.87 3.79
N ARG A 117 9.96 16.82 2.98
CA ARG A 117 10.74 15.51 2.89
C ARG A 117 10.84 14.81 1.48
N THR A 118 11.59 13.68 1.35
CA THR A 118 12.07 12.98 0.09
C THR A 118 11.71 11.46 -0.08
N ALA A 119 11.91 10.78 -1.27
CA ALA A 119 11.46 9.38 -1.60
C ALA A 119 12.05 8.64 -2.89
N THR A 120 11.72 7.34 -3.21
CA THR A 120 12.31 6.45 -4.32
C THR A 120 11.43 5.27 -4.96
N MET A 121 11.83 4.62 -6.11
CA MET A 121 10.95 4.42 -7.33
C MET A 121 11.43 3.45 -8.56
N ASP A 122 10.64 2.50 -9.23
CA ASP A 122 10.82 1.71 -10.59
C ASP A 122 9.55 0.83 -11.11
N THR A 123 9.23 -0.22 -12.00
CA THR A 123 9.64 -1.19 -13.14
C THR A 123 8.46 -2.01 -13.88
N THR A 124 8.47 -2.44 -15.20
CA THR A 124 7.26 -2.96 -15.99
C THR A 124 6.80 -4.43 -16.11
N HIS A 125 7.68 -5.39 -16.45
CA HIS A 125 7.48 -6.54 -17.39
C HIS A 125 6.21 -7.44 -17.34
N THR A 126 5.38 -7.41 -16.30
CA THR A 126 5.01 -8.61 -15.53
C THR A 126 3.63 -9.24 -15.85
N PHE A 127 3.00 -8.82 -16.94
CA PHE A 127 1.63 -9.18 -17.30
C PHE A 127 1.40 -10.70 -17.50
N GLU A 128 2.38 -11.44 -18.04
CA GLU A 128 2.29 -12.91 -18.26
C GLU A 128 2.32 -13.67 -16.93
N PHE A 129 3.19 -13.23 -16.01
CA PHE A 129 3.27 -13.77 -14.65
C PHE A 129 1.96 -13.56 -13.88
N LEU A 130 1.31 -12.41 -14.10
CA LEU A 130 -0.02 -12.08 -13.57
C LEU A 130 -1.19 -12.64 -14.42
N SER A 131 -0.91 -13.51 -15.41
CA SER A 131 -1.88 -14.20 -16.27
C SER A 131 -2.87 -13.29 -17.04
N LEU A 132 -2.53 -12.02 -17.25
CA LEU A 132 -3.38 -11.03 -17.90
C LEU A 132 -3.54 -11.27 -19.40
N ASP A 133 -2.57 -11.93 -20.03
CA ASP A 133 -2.52 -12.30 -21.44
C ASP A 133 -3.43 -13.48 -21.82
N SER A 134 -4.15 -14.05 -20.84
CA SER A 134 -5.21 -15.03 -21.05
C SER A 134 -6.24 -14.53 -22.11
N PRO A 135 -6.68 -15.37 -23.07
CA PRO A 135 -7.66 -15.00 -24.11
C PRO A 135 -9.03 -14.51 -23.60
N SER A 136 -9.28 -14.68 -22.30
CA SER A 136 -10.40 -14.16 -21.54
C SER A 136 -9.90 -13.78 -20.15
N GLY A 137 -10.24 -12.60 -19.66
CA GLY A 137 -9.75 -12.09 -18.38
C GLY A 137 -9.89 -10.57 -18.28
N LEU A 138 -9.26 -9.99 -17.25
CA LEU A 138 -9.41 -8.57 -16.92
C LEU A 138 -9.04 -7.64 -18.09
N TRP A 139 -8.00 -7.97 -18.87
CA TRP A 139 -7.64 -7.23 -20.08
C TRP A 139 -8.73 -7.16 -21.14
N HIS A 140 -9.38 -8.29 -21.45
CA HIS A 140 -10.43 -8.32 -22.46
C HIS A 140 -11.72 -7.65 -21.97
N ALA A 141 -12.05 -7.78 -20.68
CA ALA A 141 -13.22 -7.11 -20.08
C ALA A 141 -13.05 -5.58 -19.98
N SER A 142 -11.84 -5.09 -19.70
CA SER A 142 -11.51 -3.66 -19.55
C SER A 142 -11.14 -2.95 -20.85
N ASN A 143 -11.16 -3.63 -22.01
CA ASN A 143 -10.54 -3.16 -23.25
C ASN A 143 -9.10 -2.64 -23.02
N PHE A 144 -8.32 -3.38 -22.23
CA PHE A 144 -6.94 -3.06 -21.83
C PHE A 144 -6.76 -1.69 -21.12
N GLY A 145 -7.84 -1.15 -20.54
CA GLY A 145 -7.86 0.12 -19.82
C GLY A 145 -8.18 1.35 -20.67
N ASP A 146 -8.78 1.19 -21.86
CA ASP A 146 -9.20 2.31 -22.72
C ASP A 146 -10.08 3.33 -21.97
N ASP A 147 -9.90 4.62 -22.28
CA ASP A 147 -10.51 5.79 -21.61
C ASP A 147 -10.35 5.94 -20.07
N ILE A 148 -9.62 5.05 -19.40
CA ILE A 148 -9.10 5.28 -18.04
C ILE A 148 -7.85 6.16 -18.08
N ILE A 149 -7.74 7.09 -17.11
CA ILE A 149 -6.65 8.04 -16.98
C ILE A 149 -5.89 7.75 -15.68
N ILE A 150 -4.58 7.51 -15.81
CA ILE A 150 -3.70 7.19 -14.68
C ILE A 150 -2.73 8.36 -14.47
N GLY A 151 -2.81 8.96 -13.29
CA GLY A 151 -1.83 9.93 -12.81
C GLY A 151 -0.60 9.23 -12.23
N VAL A 152 0.59 9.67 -12.61
CA VAL A 152 1.87 9.14 -12.09
C VAL A 152 2.64 10.31 -11.46
N ILE A 153 2.92 10.21 -10.16
CA ILE A 153 3.53 11.28 -9.34
C ILE A 153 5.01 10.92 -9.12
N ASP A 154 5.94 11.63 -9.78
CA ASP A 154 7.24 11.01 -10.09
C ASP A 154 8.41 11.97 -10.48
N SER A 155 9.50 11.45 -11.07
CA SER A 155 10.65 12.21 -11.61
C SER A 155 10.46 12.80 -13.01
N GLY A 156 9.25 12.71 -13.57
CA GLY A 156 8.94 13.13 -14.94
C GLY A 156 8.87 11.96 -15.92
N VAL A 157 8.69 12.27 -17.21
CA VAL A 157 8.58 11.26 -18.28
C VAL A 157 9.55 11.55 -19.43
N TRP A 158 10.07 10.51 -20.08
CA TRP A 158 10.80 10.63 -21.35
C TRP A 158 9.86 10.36 -22.54
N PRO A 159 9.19 11.39 -23.10
CA PRO A 159 8.04 11.22 -24.00
C PRO A 159 8.40 10.56 -25.34
N GLU A 160 9.66 10.62 -25.79
CA GLU A 160 10.11 9.96 -27.02
C GLU A 160 10.29 8.44 -26.89
N SER A 161 10.11 7.87 -25.68
CA SER A 161 10.12 6.42 -25.49
C SER A 161 9.04 5.75 -26.34
N GLN A 162 9.39 4.60 -26.94
CA GLN A 162 8.44 3.83 -27.75
C GLN A 162 7.21 3.40 -26.92
N SER A 163 7.35 3.22 -25.60
CA SER A 163 6.24 2.89 -24.69
C SER A 163 5.21 4.02 -24.53
N PHE A 164 5.48 5.24 -25.00
CA PHE A 164 4.53 6.36 -24.96
C PHE A 164 4.07 6.82 -26.35
N LYS A 165 4.36 6.05 -27.39
CA LYS A 165 3.66 6.16 -28.67
C LYS A 165 2.17 5.86 -28.47
N ASP A 166 1.34 6.47 -29.31
CA ASP A 166 -0.12 6.38 -29.24
C ASP A 166 -0.73 5.54 -30.38
N ASP A 167 0.09 4.65 -30.96
CA ASP A 167 -0.32 3.61 -31.89
C ASP A 167 -1.41 2.73 -31.25
N GLY A 168 -2.52 2.51 -31.95
CA GLY A 168 -3.67 1.75 -31.42
C GLY A 168 -4.49 2.45 -30.33
N MET A 169 -4.14 3.67 -29.90
CA MET A 169 -4.95 4.46 -28.97
C MET A 169 -6.13 5.13 -29.69
N THR A 170 -7.28 5.14 -29.04
CA THR A 170 -8.47 5.89 -29.48
C THR A 170 -8.16 7.39 -29.54
N LYS A 171 -8.38 8.02 -30.70
CA LYS A 171 -7.97 9.41 -31.00
C LYS A 171 -8.96 10.48 -30.50
N LYS A 172 -9.56 10.24 -29.33
CA LYS A 172 -10.42 11.16 -28.58
C LYS A 172 -10.03 11.08 -27.11
N ILE A 173 -9.71 12.19 -26.47
CA ILE A 173 -9.40 12.23 -25.03
C ILE A 173 -10.73 12.24 -24.24
N PRO A 174 -10.86 11.54 -23.09
CA PRO A 174 -12.08 11.53 -22.30
C PRO A 174 -12.51 12.92 -21.85
N ASN A 175 -13.80 13.26 -22.02
CA ASN A 175 -14.36 14.59 -21.69
C ASN A 175 -14.17 15.02 -20.22
N LYS A 176 -13.84 14.10 -19.30
CA LYS A 176 -13.57 14.37 -17.88
C LYS A 176 -12.18 15.01 -17.64
N TRP A 177 -11.26 14.85 -18.59
CA TRP A 177 -9.88 15.32 -18.51
C TRP A 177 -9.80 16.84 -18.60
N LYS A 178 -9.04 17.45 -17.69
CA LYS A 178 -8.82 18.92 -17.63
C LYS A 178 -7.35 19.32 -17.62
N GLY A 179 -6.44 18.37 -17.44
CA GLY A 179 -5.00 18.62 -17.36
C GLY A 179 -4.36 19.01 -18.69
N THR A 180 -3.12 19.48 -18.61
CA THR A 180 -2.42 20.14 -19.72
C THR A 180 -1.03 19.56 -19.97
N CYS A 181 -0.44 19.96 -21.10
CA CYS A 181 0.95 19.65 -21.45
C CYS A 181 1.83 20.89 -21.22
N GLU A 182 2.54 20.93 -20.09
CA GLU A 182 3.27 22.09 -19.59
C GLU A 182 4.60 22.27 -20.33
N THR A 183 4.81 23.43 -20.95
CA THR A 183 6.04 23.74 -21.70
C THR A 183 7.17 24.15 -20.76
N GLY A 184 8.38 23.62 -20.98
CA GLY A 184 9.57 23.96 -20.20
C GLY A 184 10.89 23.57 -20.87
N HIS A 185 11.98 23.49 -20.10
CA HIS A 185 13.29 23.14 -20.64
C HIS A 185 13.27 21.76 -21.34
N LYS A 186 13.54 21.76 -22.65
CA LYS A 186 13.48 20.58 -23.55
C LYS A 186 12.13 19.82 -23.51
N PHE A 187 11.03 20.49 -23.19
CA PHE A 187 9.69 19.90 -23.21
C PHE A 187 8.69 20.87 -23.82
N ASN A 188 7.95 20.45 -24.84
CA ASN A 188 6.95 21.29 -25.52
C ASN A 188 5.57 20.60 -25.55
N ALA A 189 4.51 21.37 -25.80
CA ALA A 189 3.14 20.84 -25.72
C ALA A 189 2.86 19.71 -26.73
N SER A 190 3.59 19.65 -27.84
CA SER A 190 3.53 18.57 -28.84
C SER A 190 4.24 17.27 -28.44
N MET A 191 4.83 17.19 -27.23
CA MET A 191 5.33 15.94 -26.66
C MET A 191 4.23 15.13 -25.94
N CYS A 192 3.07 15.75 -25.66
CA CYS A 192 1.86 15.01 -25.33
C CYS A 192 1.14 14.55 -26.60
N ASN A 193 0.46 13.41 -26.52
CA ASN A 193 -0.23 12.72 -27.61
C ASN A 193 -1.47 11.98 -27.06
N PHE A 194 -2.07 11.06 -27.81
CA PHE A 194 -3.25 10.32 -27.30
C PHE A 194 -2.91 9.21 -26.27
N LYS A 195 -1.63 9.05 -25.91
CA LYS A 195 -1.13 8.13 -24.88
C LYS A 195 -0.72 8.88 -23.61
N LEU A 196 0.26 9.78 -23.72
CA LEU A 196 0.63 10.75 -22.69
C LEU A 196 -0.21 12.01 -22.91
N ILE A 197 -1.36 12.12 -22.22
CA ILE A 197 -2.34 13.20 -22.45
C ILE A 197 -2.05 14.46 -21.64
N GLY A 198 -1.16 14.38 -20.64
CA GLY A 198 -0.76 15.48 -19.79
C GLY A 198 0.62 15.27 -19.16
N ALA A 199 1.32 16.36 -18.94
CA ALA A 199 2.65 16.36 -18.32
C ALA A 199 2.89 17.72 -17.65
N ARG A 200 3.10 17.73 -16.33
CA ARG A 200 3.23 18.93 -15.49
C ARG A 200 4.39 18.81 -14.50
N SER A 201 4.87 19.94 -13.97
CA SER A 201 6.04 19.98 -13.07
C SER A 201 5.86 20.89 -11.87
N PHE A 202 6.35 20.42 -10.71
CA PHE A 202 6.25 21.07 -9.40
C PHE A 202 7.64 21.09 -8.76
N ASN A 203 8.24 22.29 -8.65
CA ASN A 203 9.56 22.50 -8.02
C ASN A 203 9.66 23.76 -7.16
N LYS A 204 8.55 24.43 -6.83
CA LYS A 204 8.59 25.60 -5.97
C LYS A 204 9.05 25.24 -4.55
N GLY A 205 8.79 24.02 -4.06
CA GLY A 205 9.32 23.53 -2.79
C GLY A 205 10.85 23.45 -2.81
N VAL A 206 11.42 22.85 -3.86
CA VAL A 206 12.88 22.86 -4.13
C VAL A 206 13.43 24.29 -4.20
N ILE A 207 12.76 25.20 -4.90
CA ILE A 207 13.20 26.59 -5.09
C ILE A 207 13.04 27.44 -3.81
N ALA A 208 12.07 27.12 -2.95
CA ALA A 208 11.85 27.83 -1.69
C ALA A 208 12.83 27.39 -0.61
N SER A 209 13.02 26.07 -0.45
CA SER A 209 13.99 25.49 0.48
C SER A 209 15.44 25.84 0.13
N ASN A 210 15.75 26.12 -1.14
CA ASN A 210 17.03 26.68 -1.56
C ASN A 210 16.86 27.75 -2.65
N PRO A 211 16.73 29.04 -2.27
CA PRO A 211 16.50 30.15 -3.21
C PRO A 211 17.60 30.42 -4.25
N ASN A 212 18.75 29.73 -4.14
CA ASN A 212 19.89 29.77 -5.07
C ASN A 212 19.98 28.52 -5.96
N VAL A 213 19.06 27.56 -5.82
CA VAL A 213 19.06 26.32 -6.61
C VAL A 213 18.77 26.61 -8.09
N ARG A 214 19.50 25.93 -8.98
CA ARG A 214 19.28 26.02 -10.43
C ARG A 214 18.79 24.67 -10.97
N ILE A 215 17.46 24.54 -11.07
CA ILE A 215 16.81 23.36 -11.66
C ILE A 215 17.28 23.14 -13.10
N ARG A 216 18.06 22.08 -13.34
CA ARG A 216 18.72 21.77 -14.61
C ARG A 216 17.76 21.35 -15.70
N MET A 217 16.76 20.54 -15.35
CA MET A 217 15.73 20.04 -16.28
C MET A 217 14.36 20.57 -15.88
N ASN A 218 14.21 21.91 -15.86
CA ASN A 218 12.98 22.60 -15.45
C ASN A 218 11.82 22.41 -16.45
N SER A 219 11.24 21.21 -16.40
CA SER A 219 10.05 20.74 -17.11
C SER A 219 9.65 19.36 -16.60
N ALA A 220 8.50 18.85 -17.03
CA ALA A 220 8.06 17.47 -16.82
C ALA A 220 8.94 16.38 -17.48
N ARG A 221 10.02 16.73 -18.20
CA ARG A 221 10.98 15.76 -18.74
C ARG A 221 11.70 15.02 -17.63
N ASP A 222 11.72 13.70 -17.71
CA ASP A 222 12.51 12.85 -16.82
C ASP A 222 14.01 13.14 -17.00
N SER A 223 14.69 13.43 -15.90
CA SER A 223 16.15 13.60 -15.85
C SER A 223 16.86 12.49 -15.09
N ILE A 224 16.13 11.65 -14.35
CA ILE A 224 16.68 10.57 -13.52
C ILE A 224 16.61 9.23 -14.24
N GLY A 225 15.60 9.05 -15.10
CA GLY A 225 15.28 7.80 -15.79
C GLY A 225 14.10 7.06 -15.19
N HIS A 226 13.71 7.47 -13.98
CA HIS A 226 12.76 6.72 -13.22
C HIS A 226 11.30 6.91 -13.65
N GLY A 227 10.73 8.11 -13.68
CA GLY A 227 9.28 8.24 -13.92
C GLY A 227 8.84 7.72 -15.30
N THR A 228 9.80 7.57 -16.22
CA THR A 228 9.71 6.79 -17.47
C THR A 228 9.46 5.27 -17.21
N HIS A 229 10.14 4.71 -16.22
CA HIS A 229 10.08 3.32 -15.72
C HIS A 229 8.70 3.03 -15.09
N THR A 230 8.22 3.76 -14.09
CA THR A 230 6.83 3.62 -13.55
C THR A 230 5.76 3.88 -14.60
N SER A 231 5.88 4.94 -15.41
CA SER A 231 4.85 5.28 -16.40
C SER A 231 4.71 4.19 -17.46
N SER A 232 5.83 3.64 -17.94
CA SER A 232 5.78 2.49 -18.84
C SER A 232 5.28 1.22 -18.15
N THR A 233 5.43 1.10 -16.82
CA THR A 233 4.90 -0.03 -16.04
C THR A 233 3.40 -0.04 -15.97
N VAL A 234 2.84 1.07 -15.50
CA VAL A 234 1.41 1.13 -15.25
C VAL A 234 0.64 1.09 -16.56
N ALA A 235 1.14 1.77 -17.60
CA ALA A 235 0.46 1.91 -18.88
C ALA A 235 1.41 2.14 -20.07
N GLY A 236 2.53 1.43 -20.19
CA GLY A 236 3.33 1.43 -21.43
C GLY A 236 2.57 0.79 -22.59
N ASN A 237 2.64 1.38 -23.78
CA ASN A 237 2.15 0.79 -25.01
C ASN A 237 3.06 -0.37 -25.47
N TYR A 238 2.61 -1.15 -26.46
CA TYR A 238 3.31 -2.33 -26.98
C TYR A 238 4.59 -1.95 -27.73
N VAL A 239 5.74 -2.51 -27.34
CA VAL A 239 7.03 -2.31 -28.02
C VAL A 239 7.70 -3.66 -28.26
N ASN A 240 7.89 -3.99 -29.54
CA ASN A 240 8.44 -5.27 -29.97
C ASN A 240 9.96 -5.32 -29.91
N GLY A 241 10.53 -6.45 -29.46
CA GLY A 241 11.96 -6.75 -29.52
C GLY A 241 12.80 -6.14 -28.39
N THR A 242 12.17 -5.52 -27.39
CA THR A 242 12.82 -4.92 -26.21
C THR A 242 13.59 -5.96 -25.40
N SER A 243 14.75 -5.59 -24.89
CA SER A 243 15.59 -6.42 -24.00
C SER A 243 16.50 -5.52 -23.15
N TYR A 244 16.97 -6.00 -22.00
CA TYR A 244 18.11 -5.42 -21.31
C TYR A 244 19.37 -6.10 -21.85
N PHE A 245 20.11 -5.46 -22.76
CA PHE A 245 21.33 -6.00 -23.38
C PHE A 245 21.20 -7.49 -23.81
N GLY A 246 20.07 -7.87 -24.44
CA GLY A 246 19.76 -9.24 -24.87
C GLY A 246 18.96 -10.08 -23.86
N TYR A 247 19.08 -9.82 -22.56
CA TYR A 247 18.27 -10.48 -21.52
C TYR A 247 16.81 -10.03 -21.57
N ALA A 248 15.87 -10.93 -21.25
CA ALA A 248 14.42 -10.71 -21.30
C ALA A 248 13.90 -10.17 -22.64
N LYS A 249 14.46 -10.64 -23.76
CA LYS A 249 13.99 -10.28 -25.10
C LYS A 249 12.53 -10.69 -25.31
N GLY A 250 11.65 -9.73 -25.56
CA GLY A 250 10.21 -9.96 -25.71
C GLY A 250 9.46 -8.74 -26.26
N VAL A 251 8.20 -8.58 -25.84
CA VAL A 251 7.37 -7.39 -26.10
C VAL A 251 7.14 -6.67 -24.78
N ALA A 252 7.67 -5.46 -24.63
CA ALA A 252 7.34 -4.62 -23.48
C ALA A 252 5.93 -4.04 -23.64
N ARG A 253 5.18 -4.01 -22.55
CA ARG A 253 3.89 -3.32 -22.39
C ARG A 253 3.64 -3.15 -20.89
N GLY A 254 2.88 -2.13 -20.53
CA GLY A 254 2.42 -1.96 -19.15
C GLY A 254 1.21 -2.82 -18.84
N ILE A 255 0.75 -2.76 -17.58
CA ILE A 255 -0.43 -3.49 -17.12
C ILE A 255 -1.72 -2.95 -17.72
N ALA A 256 -1.86 -1.65 -17.96
CA ALA A 256 -2.99 -1.06 -18.66
C ALA A 256 -2.54 -0.43 -19.99
N PRO A 257 -2.22 -1.22 -21.04
CA PRO A 257 -1.54 -0.70 -22.21
C PRO A 257 -2.40 0.24 -23.08
N ARG A 258 -3.73 0.28 -22.88
CA ARG A 258 -4.63 1.29 -23.50
C ARG A 258 -5.07 2.43 -22.57
N ALA A 259 -4.66 2.44 -21.31
CA ALA A 259 -4.92 3.59 -20.43
C ALA A 259 -4.12 4.83 -20.84
N ARG A 260 -4.65 6.01 -20.53
CA ARG A 260 -3.97 7.30 -20.69
C ARG A 260 -3.01 7.53 -19.53
N LEU A 261 -1.88 8.17 -19.81
CA LEU A 261 -0.91 8.62 -18.82
C LEU A 261 -1.00 10.14 -18.63
N ALA A 262 -0.95 10.56 -17.37
CA ALA A 262 -0.72 11.94 -16.97
C ALA A 262 0.46 11.99 -15.99
N MET A 263 1.53 12.69 -16.35
CA MET A 263 2.76 12.78 -15.54
C MET A 263 2.75 14.06 -14.69
N TYR A 264 2.99 13.92 -13.39
CA TYR A 264 3.14 15.03 -12.44
C TYR A 264 4.54 14.92 -11.82
N LYS A 265 5.49 15.67 -12.36
CA LYS A 265 6.89 15.64 -11.91
C LYS A 265 7.05 16.43 -10.62
N VAL A 266 7.47 15.74 -9.57
CA VAL A 266 7.73 16.29 -8.24
C VAL A 266 9.14 15.93 -7.73
N ILE A 267 9.79 14.92 -8.31
CA ILE A 267 11.17 14.49 -7.97
C ILE A 267 12.19 15.10 -8.95
N TRP A 268 13.29 15.64 -8.42
CA TRP A 268 14.33 16.36 -9.16
C TRP A 268 15.73 15.87 -8.81
N GLU A 269 16.75 16.16 -9.63
CA GLU A 269 18.15 15.91 -9.24
C GLU A 269 18.57 16.86 -8.09
N GLU A 270 17.87 17.99 -7.99
CA GLU A 270 18.10 19.07 -7.03
C GLU A 270 17.34 18.89 -5.70
N GLY A 271 16.39 17.94 -5.61
CA GLY A 271 15.62 17.67 -4.40
C GLY A 271 14.28 16.97 -4.65
N LEU A 272 13.63 16.56 -3.55
CA LEU A 272 12.22 16.22 -3.51
C LEU A 272 11.65 16.83 -2.23
N LEU A 273 10.52 17.50 -2.34
CA LEU A 273 9.80 18.13 -1.24
C LEU A 273 8.35 17.60 -1.28
N ALA A 274 7.86 17.12 -0.15
CA ALA A 274 6.46 16.83 0.12
C ALA A 274 5.49 17.97 -0.26
N SER A 275 5.92 19.23 -0.26
CA SER A 275 5.11 20.34 -0.77
C SER A 275 4.93 20.30 -2.30
N ASP A 276 5.96 19.91 -3.04
CA ASP A 276 5.87 19.63 -4.49
C ASP A 276 5.05 18.35 -4.74
N VAL A 277 5.17 17.31 -3.90
CA VAL A 277 4.34 16.07 -3.98
C VAL A 277 2.86 16.38 -3.79
N LEU A 278 2.54 17.16 -2.76
CA LEU A 278 1.17 17.57 -2.43
C LEU A 278 0.55 18.37 -3.57
N ALA A 279 1.31 19.28 -4.20
CA ALA A 279 0.87 20.03 -5.38
C ALA A 279 0.64 19.11 -6.60
N GLY A 280 1.50 18.12 -6.81
CA GLY A 280 1.34 17.13 -7.88
C GLY A 280 0.08 16.28 -7.72
N MET A 281 -0.22 15.83 -6.50
CA MET A 281 -1.45 15.10 -6.20
C MET A 281 -2.70 15.98 -6.25
N ASP A 282 -2.64 17.22 -5.74
CA ASP A 282 -3.71 18.22 -5.82
C ASP A 282 -4.16 18.45 -7.26
N GLN A 283 -3.17 18.63 -8.15
CA GLN A 283 -3.43 18.83 -9.57
C GLN A 283 -3.94 17.55 -10.24
N ALA A 284 -3.41 16.36 -9.92
CA ALA A 284 -3.91 15.11 -10.48
C ALA A 284 -5.39 14.85 -10.16
N ILE A 285 -5.80 15.17 -8.92
CA ILE A 285 -7.19 15.12 -8.47
C ILE A 285 -8.05 16.14 -9.24
N ALA A 286 -7.55 17.36 -9.46
CA ALA A 286 -8.27 18.41 -10.19
C ALA A 286 -8.42 18.10 -11.70
N ASP A 287 -7.38 17.51 -12.30
CA ASP A 287 -7.28 17.20 -13.73
C ASP A 287 -8.16 16.01 -14.17
N GLY A 288 -8.66 15.21 -13.21
CA GLY A 288 -9.66 14.17 -13.44
C GLY A 288 -9.10 12.78 -13.72
N VAL A 289 -8.01 12.39 -13.05
CA VAL A 289 -7.48 11.01 -13.10
C VAL A 289 -8.39 10.02 -12.35
N ASP A 290 -8.41 8.75 -12.76
CA ASP A 290 -9.17 7.68 -12.09
C ASP A 290 -8.32 6.95 -11.03
N VAL A 291 -7.01 6.88 -11.27
CA VAL A 291 -6.02 6.20 -10.42
C VAL A 291 -4.78 7.06 -10.31
N ILE A 292 -4.21 7.14 -9.11
CA ILE A 292 -2.89 7.73 -8.82
C ILE A 292 -1.92 6.60 -8.46
N SER A 293 -0.83 6.50 -9.23
CA SER A 293 0.34 5.70 -8.92
C SER A 293 1.40 6.61 -8.29
N ILE A 294 1.69 6.42 -7.00
CA ILE A 294 2.71 7.20 -6.28
C ILE A 294 3.78 6.27 -5.68
N SER A 295 4.87 6.16 -6.43
CA SER A 295 6.02 5.28 -6.16
C SER A 295 7.03 5.95 -5.24
N MET A 296 6.57 6.37 -4.06
CA MET A 296 7.28 7.26 -3.15
C MET A 296 6.58 7.30 -1.78
N GLY A 297 7.27 7.66 -0.69
CA GLY A 297 6.75 7.67 0.69
C GLY A 297 7.64 8.45 1.65
N PHE A 298 7.08 8.87 2.80
CA PHE A 298 7.80 9.63 3.83
C PHE A 298 8.01 8.84 5.11
N ASP A 299 9.28 8.65 5.50
CA ASP A 299 9.65 7.91 6.68
C ASP A 299 9.41 8.74 7.96
N GLY A 300 8.84 8.11 8.99
CA GLY A 300 8.73 8.71 10.33
C GLY A 300 7.85 9.96 10.42
N VAL A 301 6.65 9.92 9.85
CA VAL A 301 5.58 10.93 10.01
C VAL A 301 4.29 10.31 10.58
N PRO A 302 3.52 11.04 11.39
CA PRO A 302 2.12 10.72 11.65
C PRO A 302 1.23 11.07 10.44
N LEU A 303 0.06 10.45 10.33
CA LEU A 303 -0.82 10.59 9.15
C LEU A 303 -1.31 12.03 8.88
N TYR A 304 -1.26 12.94 9.87
CA TYR A 304 -1.64 14.35 9.71
C TYR A 304 -0.46 15.27 9.32
N GLU A 305 0.76 14.72 9.21
CA GLU A 305 1.96 15.38 8.64
C GLU A 305 2.41 14.69 7.34
N ASP A 306 1.84 13.53 7.00
CA ASP A 306 2.10 12.82 5.76
C ASP A 306 1.30 13.44 4.61
N ALA A 307 1.99 14.19 3.75
CA ALA A 307 1.40 14.81 2.58
C ALA A 307 0.77 13.80 1.59
N ILE A 308 1.26 12.56 1.52
CA ILE A 308 0.66 11.50 0.70
C ILE A 308 -0.62 10.99 1.39
N ALA A 309 -0.60 10.82 2.72
CA ALA A 309 -1.79 10.44 3.47
C ALA A 309 -2.92 11.44 3.30
N ILE A 310 -2.67 12.74 3.49
CA ILE A 310 -3.70 13.77 3.38
C ILE A 310 -4.21 13.85 1.93
N ALA A 311 -3.31 13.94 0.95
CA ALA A 311 -3.68 14.01 -0.48
C ALA A 311 -4.50 12.80 -0.95
N SER A 312 -4.13 11.60 -0.48
CA SER A 312 -4.85 10.37 -0.83
C SER A 312 -6.20 10.21 -0.14
N PHE A 313 -6.42 10.89 0.99
CA PHE A 313 -7.74 10.94 1.64
C PHE A 313 -8.74 11.65 0.73
N ALA A 314 -8.42 12.87 0.28
CA ALA A 314 -9.29 13.64 -0.60
C ALA A 314 -9.40 13.05 -2.02
N ALA A 315 -8.39 12.29 -2.48
CA ALA A 315 -8.50 11.47 -3.68
C ALA A 315 -9.54 10.34 -3.49
N MET A 316 -9.52 9.63 -2.35
CA MET A 316 -10.50 8.60 -2.01
C MET A 316 -11.92 9.17 -1.95
N GLU A 317 -12.13 10.34 -1.35
CA GLU A 317 -13.44 11.02 -1.31
C GLU A 317 -14.01 11.31 -2.71
N LYS A 318 -13.13 11.62 -3.67
CA LYS A 318 -13.48 11.83 -5.09
C LYS A 318 -13.54 10.52 -5.91
N GLY A 319 -13.45 9.36 -5.25
CA GLY A 319 -13.57 8.05 -5.89
C GLY A 319 -12.34 7.58 -6.69
N ILE A 320 -11.21 8.27 -6.53
CA ILE A 320 -9.92 8.00 -7.18
C ILE A 320 -9.17 6.95 -6.35
N VAL A 321 -8.58 5.94 -7.01
CA VAL A 321 -7.77 4.92 -6.32
C VAL A 321 -6.34 5.45 -6.16
N VAL A 322 -5.76 5.38 -4.96
CA VAL A 322 -4.34 5.69 -4.75
C VAL A 322 -3.59 4.41 -4.39
N SER A 323 -2.55 4.11 -5.16
CA SER A 323 -1.64 2.99 -4.97
C SER A 323 -0.23 3.51 -4.70
N SER A 324 0.46 2.91 -3.73
CA SER A 324 1.76 3.37 -3.26
C SER A 324 2.70 2.24 -2.81
N SER A 325 4.01 2.51 -2.85
CA SER A 325 5.07 1.62 -2.41
C SER A 325 5.07 1.38 -0.90
N ALA A 326 5.31 0.15 -0.44
CA ALA A 326 5.55 -0.09 0.98
C ALA A 326 6.88 0.52 1.48
N GLY A 327 7.91 0.59 0.63
CA GLY A 327 9.26 1.04 0.97
C GLY A 327 10.31 -0.04 0.72
N ASN A 328 11.60 0.33 0.71
CA ASN A 328 12.71 -0.57 0.35
C ASN A 328 13.71 -0.78 1.51
N SER A 329 13.22 -0.65 2.75
CA SER A 329 14.01 -0.65 4.00
C SER A 329 13.90 -1.96 4.80
N GLY A 330 13.37 -3.03 4.19
CA GLY A 330 13.23 -4.36 4.79
C GLY A 330 14.57 -5.09 5.04
N PRO A 331 14.54 -6.32 5.62
CA PRO A 331 13.35 -7.11 5.95
C PRO A 331 12.85 -6.94 7.40
N LYS A 332 13.39 -6.01 8.19
CA LYS A 332 12.96 -5.81 9.58
C LYS A 332 11.49 -5.36 9.65
N HIS A 333 10.77 -5.77 10.68
CA HIS A 333 9.45 -5.21 11.02
C HIS A 333 9.52 -3.71 11.32
N GLY A 334 8.44 -2.98 11.06
CA GLY A 334 8.38 -1.53 11.27
C GLY A 334 9.27 -0.74 10.31
N THR A 335 9.29 -1.11 9.03
CA THR A 335 10.14 -0.46 8.00
C THR A 335 9.34 0.12 6.83
N LEU A 336 8.02 -0.03 6.80
CA LEU A 336 7.17 0.58 5.77
C LEU A 336 6.80 2.02 6.10
N HIS A 337 6.75 2.87 5.08
CA HIS A 337 6.39 4.29 5.20
C HIS A 337 4.91 4.57 4.92
N ASN A 338 4.38 4.15 3.76
CA ASN A 338 3.01 4.45 3.33
C ASN A 338 1.96 3.54 3.98
N GLY A 339 2.01 3.40 5.30
CA GLY A 339 1.10 2.57 6.08
C GLY A 339 -0.28 3.21 6.32
N ILE A 340 -0.87 3.76 5.25
CA ILE A 340 -2.00 4.69 5.26
C ILE A 340 -3.33 3.92 5.13
N PRO A 341 -4.33 4.13 6.00
CA PRO A 341 -5.57 3.32 6.03
C PRO A 341 -6.43 3.35 4.77
N TRP A 342 -6.31 4.36 3.89
CA TRP A 342 -7.12 4.52 2.66
C TRP A 342 -6.33 4.33 1.34
N VAL A 343 -5.00 4.19 1.41
CA VAL A 343 -4.14 3.87 0.25
C VAL A 343 -4.04 2.37 0.05
N LEU A 344 -3.82 1.91 -1.19
CA LEU A 344 -3.35 0.56 -1.51
C LEU A 344 -1.80 0.53 -1.40
N THR A 345 -1.28 -0.07 -0.33
CA THR A 345 0.15 -0.14 0.00
C THR A 345 0.73 -1.47 -0.47
N VAL A 346 1.72 -1.43 -1.37
CA VAL A 346 2.15 -2.60 -2.16
C VAL A 346 3.59 -3.03 -1.83
N ALA A 347 3.76 -4.31 -1.52
CA ALA A 347 5.06 -4.96 -1.33
C ALA A 347 5.57 -5.66 -2.60
N ALA A 348 6.87 -5.98 -2.61
CA ALA A 348 7.57 -6.50 -3.77
C ALA A 348 7.72 -8.03 -3.77
N GLY A 349 7.23 -8.67 -4.82
CA GLY A 349 7.47 -10.08 -5.13
C GLY A 349 8.57 -10.27 -6.17
N THR A 350 9.28 -11.40 -6.10
CA THR A 350 10.10 -11.88 -7.22
C THR A 350 9.24 -12.53 -8.30
N ILE A 351 9.57 -12.35 -9.57
CA ILE A 351 9.00 -13.13 -10.69
C ILE A 351 9.75 -14.45 -10.92
N ASP A 352 9.15 -15.38 -11.67
CA ASP A 352 9.68 -16.72 -11.97
C ASP A 352 10.83 -16.74 -13.00
N ARG A 353 11.67 -15.70 -13.02
CA ARG A 353 12.69 -15.44 -14.06
C ARG A 353 14.12 -15.37 -13.53
N THR A 354 15.03 -16.08 -14.21
CA THR A 354 16.49 -15.96 -14.01
C THR A 354 17.26 -15.93 -15.34
N PHE A 355 18.58 -15.71 -15.26
CA PHE A 355 19.42 -15.33 -16.39
C PHE A 355 20.76 -16.11 -16.41
N GLY A 356 21.10 -16.67 -17.57
CA GLY A 356 22.38 -17.35 -17.82
C GLY A 356 22.58 -18.74 -17.18
N SER A 357 23.58 -19.47 -17.67
CA SER A 357 23.93 -20.80 -17.16
C SER A 357 25.44 -21.10 -17.19
N LEU A 358 25.86 -22.05 -16.36
CA LEU A 358 27.21 -22.62 -16.30
C LEU A 358 27.17 -24.02 -16.90
N VAL A 359 27.92 -24.26 -17.97
CA VAL A 359 28.06 -25.57 -18.61
C VAL A 359 29.44 -26.14 -18.30
N LEU A 360 29.49 -27.22 -17.54
CA LEU A 360 30.72 -27.93 -17.21
C LEU A 360 31.14 -28.87 -18.37
N GLY A 361 32.43 -29.13 -18.54
CA GLY A 361 32.98 -30.00 -19.59
C GLY A 361 32.61 -31.49 -19.48
N ASN A 362 31.84 -31.90 -18.47
CA ASN A 362 31.17 -33.21 -18.39
C ASN A 362 29.73 -33.19 -18.98
N GLY A 363 29.28 -32.06 -19.54
CA GLY A 363 27.92 -31.87 -20.07
C GLY A 363 26.89 -31.42 -19.02
N GLN A 364 27.25 -31.27 -17.75
CA GLN A 364 26.34 -30.80 -16.70
C GLN A 364 26.07 -29.29 -16.89
N ASN A 365 24.81 -28.94 -17.13
CA ASN A 365 24.34 -27.57 -17.22
C ASN A 365 23.67 -27.14 -15.90
N ILE A 366 24.08 -26.00 -15.35
CA ILE A 366 23.58 -25.44 -14.10
C ILE A 366 23.00 -24.05 -14.41
N ILE A 367 21.68 -23.88 -14.25
CA ILE A 367 21.04 -22.56 -14.38
C ILE A 367 21.44 -21.73 -13.16
N GLY A 368 22.00 -20.54 -13.41
CA GLY A 368 22.51 -19.64 -12.38
C GLY A 368 21.81 -18.27 -12.42
N TRP A 369 22.58 -17.24 -12.13
CA TRP A 369 22.21 -15.84 -12.30
C TRP A 369 23.40 -15.02 -12.80
N THR A 370 23.20 -14.25 -13.86
CA THR A 370 24.12 -13.19 -14.32
C THR A 370 23.39 -12.16 -15.16
N LEU A 371 23.79 -10.90 -15.04
CA LEU A 371 23.34 -9.78 -15.87
C LEU A 371 24.51 -9.09 -16.60
N PHE A 372 25.62 -9.81 -16.79
CA PHE A 372 26.80 -9.27 -17.48
C PHE A 372 26.43 -8.85 -18.92
N ALA A 373 26.58 -7.56 -19.21
CA ALA A 373 25.94 -6.87 -20.33
C ALA A 373 26.75 -6.87 -21.65
N SER A 374 27.48 -7.95 -21.92
CA SER A 374 28.30 -8.09 -23.14
C SER A 374 27.71 -9.13 -24.10
N ASN A 375 27.70 -8.80 -25.40
CA ASN A 375 27.38 -9.71 -26.50
C ASN A 375 28.62 -10.28 -27.21
N SER A 376 29.81 -9.75 -26.93
CA SER A 376 31.08 -10.09 -27.61
C SER A 376 32.02 -10.93 -26.76
N THR A 377 31.74 -11.07 -25.46
CA THR A 377 32.58 -11.83 -24.54
C THR A 377 32.23 -13.32 -24.59
N ILE A 378 33.15 -14.10 -25.15
CA ILE A 378 33.04 -15.56 -25.25
C ILE A 378 33.80 -16.21 -24.09
N VAL A 379 33.10 -16.98 -23.26
CA VAL A 379 33.67 -17.73 -22.13
C VAL A 379 33.33 -19.20 -22.34
N GLU A 380 34.16 -19.88 -23.13
CA GLU A 380 33.89 -21.24 -23.59
C GLU A 380 35.09 -22.18 -23.41
N ASN A 381 34.81 -23.36 -22.86
CA ASN A 381 35.76 -24.46 -22.62
C ASN A 381 37.08 -24.04 -21.91
N LEU A 382 37.05 -22.96 -21.13
CA LEU A 382 38.21 -22.52 -20.35
C LEU A 382 38.44 -23.45 -19.14
N PRO A 383 39.69 -23.65 -18.70
CA PRO A 383 39.99 -24.38 -17.47
C PRO A 383 39.23 -23.83 -16.26
N LEU A 384 38.58 -24.71 -15.50
CA LEU A 384 37.82 -24.38 -14.29
C LEU A 384 38.70 -24.63 -13.07
N VAL A 385 39.11 -23.55 -12.39
CA VAL A 385 40.09 -23.58 -11.31
C VAL A 385 39.39 -23.42 -9.95
N TYR A 386 39.74 -24.31 -9.02
CA TYR A 386 39.44 -24.17 -7.60
C TYR A 386 40.72 -24.41 -6.79
N ASP A 387 41.17 -23.41 -6.04
CA ASP A 387 42.34 -23.47 -5.15
C ASP A 387 41.97 -22.78 -3.83
N ASN A 388 42.14 -23.47 -2.69
CA ASN A 388 41.81 -22.95 -1.35
C ASN A 388 42.52 -21.62 -1.01
N THR A 389 43.65 -21.31 -1.65
CA THR A 389 44.45 -20.10 -1.40
C THR A 389 43.99 -18.87 -2.22
N LEU A 390 43.15 -19.12 -3.24
CA LEU A 390 42.63 -18.14 -4.19
C LEU A 390 41.09 -18.03 -4.14
N SER A 391 40.39 -19.10 -3.74
CA SER A 391 38.93 -19.20 -3.78
C SER A 391 38.21 -18.17 -2.91
N SER A 392 38.87 -17.58 -1.91
CA SER A 392 38.32 -16.43 -1.18
C SER A 392 38.05 -15.21 -2.08
N CYS A 393 38.69 -15.13 -3.25
CA CYS A 393 38.61 -14.08 -4.27
C CYS A 393 38.75 -12.63 -3.74
N ASN A 394 39.37 -12.45 -2.57
CA ASN A 394 39.41 -11.20 -1.82
C ASN A 394 40.76 -10.46 -1.89
N SER A 395 41.60 -10.77 -2.88
CA SER A 395 42.91 -10.14 -3.03
C SER A 395 43.28 -9.92 -4.50
N VAL A 396 43.21 -8.66 -4.94
CA VAL A 396 43.66 -8.21 -6.27
C VAL A 396 45.09 -8.67 -6.55
N LYS A 397 45.99 -8.55 -5.56
CA LYS A 397 47.40 -8.97 -5.69
C LYS A 397 47.55 -10.48 -6.00
N ARG A 398 46.76 -11.36 -5.38
CA ARG A 398 46.83 -12.80 -5.64
C ARG A 398 46.19 -13.17 -6.97
N LEU A 399 44.97 -12.67 -7.24
CA LEU A 399 44.26 -12.96 -8.49
C LEU A 399 44.98 -12.40 -9.73
N SER A 400 45.70 -11.29 -9.60
CA SER A 400 46.55 -10.74 -10.69
C SER A 400 47.73 -11.64 -11.09
N GLN A 401 48.08 -12.64 -10.26
CA GLN A 401 49.14 -13.63 -10.54
C GLN A 401 48.60 -14.90 -11.22
N VAL A 402 47.27 -15.02 -11.35
CA VAL A 402 46.61 -16.16 -12.02
C VAL A 402 46.58 -15.92 -13.53
N ASN A 403 46.69 -16.99 -14.32
CA ASN A 403 46.47 -16.91 -15.77
C ASN A 403 45.02 -16.47 -16.02
N LYS A 404 44.82 -15.36 -16.74
CA LYS A 404 43.49 -14.79 -17.02
C LYS A 404 42.60 -15.67 -17.91
N GLN A 405 43.18 -16.64 -18.63
CA GLN A 405 42.47 -17.62 -19.47
C GLN A 405 41.89 -18.81 -18.66
N VAL A 406 41.32 -18.54 -17.48
CA VAL A 406 40.65 -19.55 -16.64
C VAL A 406 39.34 -19.00 -16.09
N ILE A 407 38.45 -19.89 -15.69
CA ILE A 407 37.28 -19.57 -14.87
C ILE A 407 37.66 -19.90 -13.42
N ILE A 408 37.74 -18.88 -12.56
CA ILE A 408 38.00 -19.09 -11.12
C ILE A 408 36.70 -19.34 -10.35
N ILE A 409 36.69 -20.30 -9.43
CA ILE A 409 35.57 -20.49 -8.50
C ILE A 409 35.84 -19.66 -7.23
N CYS A 410 34.95 -18.71 -6.98
CA CYS A 410 34.94 -17.84 -5.80
C CYS A 410 33.95 -18.36 -4.77
N ASP A 411 34.47 -18.75 -3.61
CA ASP A 411 33.77 -19.37 -2.50
C ASP A 411 33.69 -18.42 -1.30
N SER A 412 32.48 -18.23 -0.77
CA SER A 412 32.25 -17.49 0.47
C SER A 412 32.28 -18.38 1.71
N ILE A 413 32.07 -19.71 1.55
CA ILE A 413 31.91 -20.68 2.63
C ILE A 413 33.22 -20.85 3.43
N SER A 414 34.38 -20.74 2.79
CA SER A 414 35.69 -21.00 3.40
C SER A 414 36.35 -19.82 4.14
N ASN A 415 35.93 -18.57 3.95
CA ASN A 415 36.71 -17.40 4.43
C ASN A 415 35.93 -16.09 4.71
N SER A 416 34.61 -16.16 4.91
CA SER A 416 33.75 -15.03 5.36
C SER A 416 33.84 -13.72 4.56
N SER A 417 34.38 -13.73 3.34
CA SER A 417 34.39 -12.56 2.45
C SER A 417 33.01 -12.36 1.84
N SER A 418 32.59 -11.10 1.64
CA SER A 418 31.35 -10.85 0.91
C SER A 418 31.53 -11.20 -0.55
N VAL A 419 30.48 -11.76 -1.15
CA VAL A 419 30.41 -12.00 -2.60
C VAL A 419 30.53 -10.69 -3.40
N PHE A 420 30.22 -9.54 -2.79
CA PHE A 420 30.44 -8.22 -3.40
C PHE A 420 31.94 -7.90 -3.53
N ASP A 421 32.73 -8.13 -2.46
CA ASP A 421 34.20 -7.98 -2.51
C ASP A 421 34.80 -8.86 -3.60
N GLN A 422 34.29 -10.10 -3.73
CA GLN A 422 34.73 -11.05 -4.74
C GLN A 422 34.44 -10.53 -6.17
N ILE A 423 33.25 -9.98 -6.41
CA ILE A 423 32.88 -9.40 -7.71
C ILE A 423 33.75 -8.19 -8.04
N ASP A 424 33.98 -7.27 -7.10
CA ASP A 424 34.80 -6.09 -7.34
C ASP A 424 36.29 -6.43 -7.54
N VAL A 425 36.84 -7.41 -6.81
CA VAL A 425 38.22 -7.88 -7.01
C VAL A 425 38.37 -8.63 -8.35
N VAL A 426 37.41 -9.47 -8.74
CA VAL A 426 37.38 -10.12 -10.07
C VAL A 426 37.29 -9.08 -11.19
N THR A 427 36.52 -8.01 -10.97
CA THR A 427 36.39 -6.88 -11.91
C THR A 427 37.71 -6.12 -12.05
N GLN A 428 38.36 -5.74 -10.95
CA GLN A 428 39.64 -5.04 -10.96
C GLN A 428 40.79 -5.86 -11.58
N THR A 429 40.72 -7.19 -11.48
CA THR A 429 41.76 -8.09 -12.03
C THR A 429 41.56 -8.44 -13.49
N ASN A 430 40.41 -8.13 -14.09
CA ASN A 430 40.07 -8.44 -15.49
C ASN A 430 40.26 -9.94 -15.81
N MET A 431 39.67 -10.82 -15.00
CA MET A 431 39.59 -12.26 -15.28
C MET A 431 38.59 -12.53 -16.42
N LEU A 432 38.84 -13.56 -17.24
CA LEU A 432 37.91 -13.93 -18.32
C LEU A 432 36.72 -14.80 -17.84
N GLY A 433 36.70 -15.22 -16.58
CA GLY A 433 35.56 -15.95 -16.01
C GLY A 433 35.62 -16.08 -14.49
N ALA A 434 34.49 -15.94 -13.82
CA ALA A 434 34.31 -16.29 -12.41
C ALA A 434 32.97 -17.00 -12.14
N VAL A 435 33.00 -17.97 -11.23
CA VAL A 435 31.82 -18.65 -10.68
C VAL A 435 31.71 -18.30 -9.20
N PHE A 436 30.70 -17.53 -8.83
CA PHE A 436 30.48 -17.08 -7.45
C PHE A 436 29.50 -18.02 -6.75
N LEU A 437 29.89 -18.54 -5.58
CA LEU A 437 29.06 -19.42 -4.76
C LEU A 437 28.28 -18.59 -3.73
N SER A 438 26.99 -18.36 -3.99
CA SER A 438 26.16 -17.54 -3.10
C SER A 438 24.66 -17.79 -3.29
N ASP A 439 23.92 -17.75 -2.18
CA ASP A 439 22.45 -17.63 -2.15
C ASP A 439 22.00 -16.20 -1.77
N SER A 440 22.89 -15.20 -1.82
CA SER A 440 22.58 -13.83 -1.39
C SER A 440 21.42 -13.22 -2.20
N PRO A 441 20.30 -12.85 -1.55
CA PRO A 441 19.16 -12.25 -2.23
C PRO A 441 19.44 -10.79 -2.64
N GLU A 442 20.32 -10.09 -1.91
CA GLU A 442 20.75 -8.73 -2.25
C GLU A 442 21.56 -8.70 -3.54
N LEU A 443 22.47 -9.67 -3.71
CA LEU A 443 23.22 -9.82 -4.97
C LEU A 443 22.29 -10.05 -6.15
N ILE A 444 21.37 -10.99 -5.99
CA ILE A 444 20.46 -11.40 -7.05
C ILE A 444 19.49 -10.28 -7.41
N ASP A 445 18.95 -9.53 -6.45
CA ASP A 445 17.88 -8.55 -6.73
C ASP A 445 18.37 -7.10 -6.90
N LEU A 446 19.45 -6.64 -6.24
CA LEU A 446 19.83 -5.22 -6.21
C LEU A 446 21.18 -4.88 -6.89
N ARG A 447 21.95 -5.88 -7.34
CA ARG A 447 23.32 -5.68 -7.84
C ARG A 447 23.50 -6.20 -9.27
N HIS A 448 24.64 -5.86 -9.87
CA HIS A 448 25.04 -6.28 -11.22
C HIS A 448 26.45 -6.91 -11.17
N ILE A 449 26.74 -7.83 -12.09
CA ILE A 449 28.10 -8.38 -12.26
C ILE A 449 28.80 -7.61 -13.38
N TYR A 450 29.90 -6.93 -13.05
CA TYR A 450 30.63 -6.05 -13.98
C TYR A 450 31.72 -6.77 -14.79
N ALA A 451 32.04 -8.00 -14.42
CA ALA A 451 33.01 -8.88 -15.08
C ALA A 451 32.32 -10.12 -15.66
N PRO A 452 32.96 -10.86 -16.59
CA PRO A 452 32.41 -12.11 -17.09
C PRO A 452 32.31 -13.14 -15.95
N GLY A 453 31.08 -13.40 -15.51
CA GLY A 453 30.87 -14.31 -14.38
C GLY A 453 29.42 -14.65 -14.13
N ILE A 454 29.21 -15.67 -13.28
CA ILE A 454 27.90 -16.21 -12.94
C ILE A 454 27.82 -16.59 -11.47
N VAL A 455 26.67 -16.31 -10.84
CA VAL A 455 26.35 -16.77 -9.49
C VAL A 455 25.63 -18.12 -9.60
N ILE A 456 26.04 -19.08 -8.77
CA ILE A 456 25.32 -20.36 -8.60
C ILE A 456 24.99 -20.59 -7.12
N LYS A 457 23.86 -21.25 -6.88
CA LYS A 457 23.33 -21.51 -5.54
C LYS A 457 24.22 -22.49 -4.77
N THR A 458 24.30 -22.36 -3.45
CA THR A 458 25.22 -23.19 -2.64
C THR A 458 24.90 -24.68 -2.73
N LYS A 459 23.62 -25.04 -2.93
CA LYS A 459 23.17 -26.43 -3.18
C LYS A 459 23.84 -27.11 -4.38
N ASP A 460 24.30 -26.35 -5.37
CA ASP A 460 24.95 -26.89 -6.58
C ASP A 460 26.49 -26.87 -6.44
N ALA A 461 27.02 -26.12 -5.48
CA ALA A 461 28.43 -25.82 -5.30
C ALA A 461 29.31 -27.06 -5.05
N GLU A 462 28.85 -28.03 -4.25
CA GLU A 462 29.63 -29.26 -4.01
C GLU A 462 29.92 -29.97 -5.35
N SER A 463 28.93 -30.05 -6.24
CA SER A 463 29.09 -30.71 -7.54
C SER A 463 30.15 -30.01 -8.42
N VAL A 464 30.17 -28.67 -8.42
CA VAL A 464 31.11 -27.85 -9.19
C VAL A 464 32.53 -27.93 -8.63
N ILE A 465 32.69 -27.79 -7.31
CA ILE A 465 33.99 -27.91 -6.63
C ILE A 465 34.57 -29.34 -6.80
N LYS A 466 33.71 -30.37 -6.68
CA LYS A 466 34.07 -31.79 -6.84
C LYS A 466 34.39 -32.17 -8.29
N TYR A 467 33.88 -31.42 -9.27
CA TYR A 467 34.30 -31.51 -10.66
C TYR A 467 35.65 -30.79 -10.89
N ALA A 468 35.81 -29.55 -10.40
CA ALA A 468 37.04 -28.77 -10.54
C ALA A 468 38.27 -29.43 -9.87
N LYS A 469 38.08 -30.21 -8.80
CA LYS A 469 39.17 -30.96 -8.13
C LYS A 469 39.57 -32.28 -8.84
N ARG A 470 39.09 -32.57 -10.05
CA ARG A 470 39.40 -33.83 -10.78
C ARG A 470 40.68 -33.73 -11.61
N ASN A 471 41.83 -33.91 -10.96
CA ASN A 471 43.18 -33.87 -11.56
C ASN A 471 43.43 -34.77 -12.79
N LYS A 472 42.56 -35.73 -13.12
CA LYS A 472 42.76 -36.64 -14.26
C LYS A 472 42.32 -36.10 -15.62
N ASN A 473 41.51 -35.03 -15.66
CA ASN A 473 40.74 -34.68 -16.87
C ASN A 473 40.88 -33.22 -17.34
N ASN A 474 41.69 -32.37 -16.68
CA ASN A 474 41.74 -30.91 -16.91
C ASN A 474 40.34 -30.28 -17.02
N PRO A 475 39.60 -30.17 -15.89
CA PRO A 475 38.19 -29.74 -15.92
C PRO A 475 38.03 -28.37 -16.56
N THR A 476 37.02 -28.25 -17.43
CA THR A 476 36.69 -27.02 -18.16
C THR A 476 35.25 -26.60 -17.90
N ALA A 477 34.94 -25.33 -18.18
CA ALA A 477 33.57 -24.84 -18.17
C ALA A 477 33.36 -23.76 -19.25
N SER A 478 32.09 -23.47 -19.50
CA SER A 478 31.61 -22.36 -20.31
C SER A 478 30.54 -21.58 -19.54
N ILE A 479 30.56 -20.25 -19.62
CA ILE A 479 29.51 -19.40 -19.05
C ILE A 479 28.65 -18.86 -20.21
N LYS A 480 27.34 -19.07 -20.13
CA LYS A 480 26.39 -18.65 -21.17
C LYS A 480 25.60 -17.44 -20.69
N PHE A 481 25.94 -16.29 -21.25
CA PHE A 481 25.28 -14.99 -21.03
C PHE A 481 24.03 -14.83 -21.90
N GLN A 482 23.26 -13.76 -21.67
CA GLN A 482 22.07 -13.34 -22.44
C GLN A 482 20.90 -14.35 -22.52
N GLN A 483 21.03 -15.54 -21.91
CA GLN A 483 19.93 -16.49 -21.76
C GLN A 483 18.92 -16.00 -20.71
N THR A 484 17.64 -16.27 -20.95
CA THR A 484 16.54 -16.00 -20.02
C THR A 484 15.74 -17.28 -19.81
N PHE A 485 15.46 -17.62 -18.56
CA PHE A 485 14.67 -18.79 -18.18
C PHE A 485 13.46 -18.34 -17.38
N LEU A 486 12.28 -18.87 -17.73
CA LEU A 486 10.99 -18.67 -17.04
C LEU A 486 10.59 -19.97 -16.32
N GLY A 487 9.52 -19.94 -15.52
CA GLY A 487 9.05 -21.09 -14.75
C GLY A 487 9.92 -21.45 -13.53
N ILE A 488 10.78 -20.54 -13.07
CA ILE A 488 11.65 -20.75 -11.91
C ILE A 488 10.82 -20.90 -10.63
N LYS A 489 11.22 -21.84 -9.78
CA LYS A 489 10.48 -22.21 -8.56
C LYS A 489 11.34 -22.12 -7.29
N PRO A 490 10.77 -21.73 -6.14
CA PRO A 490 9.45 -21.12 -6.00
C PRO A 490 9.41 -19.68 -6.53
N ALA A 491 8.23 -19.24 -7.00
CA ALA A 491 7.91 -17.84 -7.25
C ALA A 491 6.40 -17.60 -7.15
N PRO A 492 5.93 -16.45 -6.64
CA PRO A 492 6.74 -15.36 -6.12
C PRO A 492 7.34 -15.67 -4.74
N ILE A 493 8.34 -14.87 -4.36
CA ILE A 493 8.95 -14.82 -3.03
C ILE A 493 8.93 -13.35 -2.60
N ALA A 494 8.59 -13.05 -1.35
CA ALA A 494 8.63 -11.68 -0.83
C ALA A 494 10.08 -11.17 -0.83
N ALA A 495 10.37 -10.08 -1.53
CA ALA A 495 11.73 -9.60 -1.73
C ALA A 495 12.37 -9.16 -0.40
N HIS A 496 13.70 -9.36 -0.29
CA HIS A 496 14.41 -9.14 0.99
C HIS A 496 14.39 -7.67 1.41
N TYR A 497 14.47 -6.75 0.46
CA TYR A 497 14.44 -5.30 0.69
C TYR A 497 13.03 -4.77 0.96
N SER A 498 11.97 -5.54 0.63
CA SER A 498 10.59 -5.04 0.70
C SER A 498 10.28 -4.66 2.14
N SER A 499 9.93 -3.40 2.39
CA SER A 499 9.59 -2.91 3.72
C SER A 499 8.41 -3.66 4.34
N ARG A 500 8.44 -3.79 5.67
CA ARG A 500 7.51 -4.62 6.45
C ARG A 500 6.71 -3.83 7.47
N GLY A 501 5.52 -4.32 7.76
CA GLY A 501 4.68 -3.81 8.84
C GLY A 501 5.19 -4.18 10.25
N PRO A 502 4.48 -3.75 11.30
CA PRO A 502 3.30 -2.87 11.26
C PRO A 502 3.66 -1.44 10.80
N SER A 503 2.66 -0.63 10.48
CA SER A 503 2.83 0.80 10.20
C SER A 503 3.22 1.56 11.46
N HIS A 504 4.15 2.52 11.38
CA HIS A 504 4.41 3.44 12.49
C HIS A 504 3.26 4.44 12.70
N GLY A 505 2.66 4.96 11.61
CA GLY A 505 1.59 5.94 11.68
C GLY A 505 0.22 5.36 12.07
N PHE A 506 -0.01 4.06 11.81
CA PHE A 506 -1.24 3.37 12.20
C PHE A 506 -1.05 1.84 12.34
N PRO A 507 -0.41 1.35 13.43
CA PRO A 507 0.00 -0.06 13.54
C PRO A 507 -1.15 -1.07 13.57
N TRP A 508 -2.37 -0.61 13.85
CA TRP A 508 -3.58 -1.43 14.04
C TRP A 508 -4.23 -1.90 12.74
N ILE A 509 -3.86 -1.35 11.59
CA ILE A 509 -4.24 -1.88 10.27
C ILE A 509 -3.02 -2.60 9.69
N LEU A 510 -3.21 -3.87 9.31
CA LEU A 510 -2.17 -4.66 8.69
C LEU A 510 -1.73 -4.01 7.37
N LYS A 511 -0.42 -3.82 7.24
CA LYS A 511 0.25 -3.26 6.07
C LYS A 511 1.53 -4.07 5.82
N PRO A 512 1.96 -4.28 4.56
CA PRO A 512 1.33 -3.88 3.29
C PRO A 512 -0.04 -4.55 3.08
N ASP A 513 -0.85 -4.04 2.15
CA ASP A 513 -2.16 -4.64 1.83
C ASP A 513 -2.04 -5.88 0.93
N ILE A 514 -1.08 -5.83 -0.01
CA ILE A 514 -0.89 -6.83 -1.07
C ILE A 514 0.57 -6.84 -1.54
N MET A 515 0.99 -7.92 -2.19
CA MET A 515 2.23 -8.02 -2.93
C MET A 515 1.95 -7.96 -4.44
N ALA A 516 2.87 -7.38 -5.20
CA ALA A 516 2.89 -7.47 -6.65
C ALA A 516 4.35 -7.55 -7.15
N PRO A 517 4.61 -7.85 -8.43
CA PRO A 517 5.96 -8.04 -8.94
C PRO A 517 6.87 -6.81 -8.76
N GLY A 518 8.09 -7.01 -8.26
CA GLY A 518 9.00 -5.91 -7.93
C GLY A 518 10.50 -6.14 -8.11
N SER A 519 11.00 -7.39 -8.14
CA SER A 519 12.45 -7.66 -8.33
C SER A 519 12.84 -7.93 -9.79
N ARG A 520 13.87 -7.24 -10.30
CA ARG A 520 14.51 -7.41 -11.63
C ARG A 520 13.53 -7.41 -12.77
N VAL A 521 12.76 -6.35 -12.85
CA VAL A 521 11.68 -6.18 -13.81
C VAL A 521 12.13 -5.16 -14.87
N LEU A 522 11.82 -5.44 -16.14
CA LEU A 522 12.29 -4.59 -17.26
C LEU A 522 11.38 -3.36 -17.38
N ALA A 523 11.88 -2.17 -17.73
CA ALA A 523 11.03 -1.07 -18.21
C ALA A 523 11.76 -0.05 -19.08
N ALA A 524 11.02 0.88 -19.70
CA ALA A 524 11.61 1.98 -20.46
C ALA A 524 12.31 2.98 -19.52
N PHE A 525 13.46 3.51 -19.93
CA PHE A 525 14.34 4.36 -19.13
C PHE A 525 14.86 5.55 -19.97
N VAL A 526 15.55 6.51 -19.36
CA VAL A 526 16.17 7.61 -20.14
C VAL A 526 17.43 7.11 -20.86
N PRO A 527 17.56 7.34 -22.18
CA PRO A 527 18.53 6.63 -23.04
C PRO A 527 20.00 7.05 -22.84
N TYR A 528 20.26 8.05 -22.00
CA TYR A 528 21.58 8.66 -21.80
C TYR A 528 22.17 8.43 -20.39
N LYS A 529 21.41 7.84 -19.45
CA LYS A 529 21.95 7.44 -18.14
C LYS A 529 22.57 6.04 -18.24
N PRO A 530 23.68 5.75 -17.55
CA PRO A 530 24.17 4.38 -17.41
C PRO A 530 23.13 3.43 -16.82
N THR A 531 23.05 2.23 -17.38
CA THR A 531 22.14 1.13 -17.02
C THR A 531 22.91 -0.19 -16.79
N ALA A 532 24.13 -0.30 -17.33
CA ALA A 532 25.07 -1.36 -17.04
C ALA A 532 26.52 -0.81 -17.03
N ARG A 533 27.45 -1.60 -16.50
CA ARG A 533 28.90 -1.36 -16.55
C ARG A 533 29.65 -2.65 -16.88
N ILE A 534 30.66 -2.55 -17.74
CA ILE A 534 31.66 -3.59 -17.98
C ILE A 534 33.00 -3.10 -17.42
N GLY A 535 33.69 -3.96 -16.68
CA GLY A 535 34.95 -3.61 -16.02
C GLY A 535 34.78 -2.48 -15.01
N THR A 536 35.81 -1.64 -14.90
CA THR A 536 35.85 -0.49 -13.98
C THR A 536 35.18 0.77 -14.54
N ASP A 537 35.16 0.92 -15.87
CA ASP A 537 35.17 2.21 -16.56
C ASP A 537 34.31 2.27 -17.84
N VAL A 538 33.83 1.13 -18.37
CA VAL A 538 32.95 1.09 -19.55
C VAL A 538 31.49 1.12 -19.11
N PHE A 539 30.84 2.28 -19.23
CA PHE A 539 29.42 2.46 -18.91
C PHE A 539 28.54 2.32 -20.15
N LEU A 540 27.39 1.64 -20.01
CA LEU A 540 26.44 1.39 -21.09
C LEU A 540 25.06 1.96 -20.74
N SER A 541 24.44 2.70 -21.64
CA SER A 541 23.03 3.11 -21.53
C SER A 541 22.11 2.22 -22.39
N SER A 542 20.81 2.28 -22.13
CA SER A 542 19.78 1.50 -22.82
C SER A 542 18.43 2.22 -22.73
N ASP A 543 17.62 2.12 -23.78
CA ASP A 543 16.22 2.57 -23.77
C ASP A 543 15.37 1.77 -22.75
N TYR A 544 15.83 0.57 -22.35
CA TYR A 544 15.17 -0.30 -21.38
C TYR A 544 16.14 -0.81 -20.31
N ASN A 545 15.77 -0.64 -19.04
CA ASN A 545 16.59 -0.98 -17.88
C ASN A 545 15.94 -2.07 -17.00
N PHE A 546 16.73 -2.87 -16.29
CA PHE A 546 16.28 -3.66 -15.15
C PHE A 546 16.49 -2.87 -13.86
N MET A 547 15.47 -2.85 -13.00
CA MET A 547 15.56 -2.26 -11.66
C MET A 547 14.73 -3.12 -10.66
N SER A 548 14.72 -2.77 -9.37
CA SER A 548 14.10 -3.59 -8.30
C SER A 548 13.65 -2.78 -7.07
N GLY A 549 12.43 -3.02 -6.58
CA GLY A 549 11.90 -2.45 -5.33
C GLY A 549 10.40 -2.69 -5.11
N THR A 550 9.75 -1.92 -4.21
CA THR A 550 8.28 -1.95 -3.94
C THR A 550 7.48 -0.92 -4.74
N SER A 551 8.11 0.19 -5.09
CA SER A 551 7.66 1.24 -6.00
C SER A 551 7.42 0.80 -7.46
N MET A 552 7.49 -0.51 -7.66
CA MET A 552 7.61 -1.32 -8.86
C MET A 552 6.38 -2.23 -8.90
N ALA A 553 6.12 -2.90 -7.78
CA ALA A 553 4.85 -3.49 -7.42
C ALA A 553 3.71 -2.44 -7.41
N CYS A 554 4.00 -1.21 -6.94
CA CYS A 554 3.07 -0.07 -6.93
C CYS A 554 2.39 0.16 -8.30
N PRO A 555 3.09 0.50 -9.40
CA PRO A 555 2.49 0.71 -10.71
C PRO A 555 1.88 -0.57 -11.32
N HIS A 556 2.31 -1.78 -10.94
CA HIS A 556 1.58 -3.00 -11.32
C HIS A 556 0.17 -3.01 -10.70
N ALA A 557 0.08 -2.80 -9.39
CA ALA A 557 -1.20 -2.76 -8.69
C ALA A 557 -2.07 -1.56 -9.13
N SER A 558 -1.46 -0.39 -9.40
CA SER A 558 -2.12 0.76 -10.01
C SER A 558 -2.75 0.40 -11.36
N GLY A 559 -2.04 -0.39 -12.18
CA GLY A 559 -2.53 -0.83 -13.48
C GLY A 559 -3.72 -1.78 -13.34
N VAL A 560 -3.65 -2.75 -12.42
CA VAL A 560 -4.78 -3.65 -12.16
C VAL A 560 -5.98 -2.87 -11.60
N ALA A 561 -5.76 -1.93 -10.68
CA ALA A 561 -6.81 -1.04 -10.16
C ALA A 561 -7.46 -0.20 -11.27
N ALA A 562 -6.69 0.28 -12.25
CA ALA A 562 -7.19 1.01 -13.41
C ALA A 562 -8.05 0.12 -14.33
N LEU A 563 -7.60 -1.11 -14.61
CA LEU A 563 -8.40 -2.09 -15.36
C LEU A 563 -9.70 -2.47 -14.61
N LEU A 564 -9.66 -2.61 -13.29
CA LEU A 564 -10.84 -2.86 -12.46
C LEU A 564 -11.81 -1.67 -12.48
N LYS A 565 -11.30 -0.43 -12.45
CA LYS A 565 -12.12 0.78 -12.62
C LYS A 565 -12.75 0.88 -14.02
N ALA A 566 -12.12 0.33 -15.06
CA ALA A 566 -12.73 0.24 -16.40
C ALA A 566 -13.91 -0.74 -16.44
N VAL A 567 -13.77 -1.93 -15.82
CA VAL A 567 -14.86 -2.93 -15.76
C VAL A 567 -15.97 -2.50 -14.82
N HIS A 568 -15.62 -1.88 -13.68
CA HIS A 568 -16.55 -1.45 -12.64
C HIS A 568 -16.42 0.06 -12.34
N PRO A 569 -16.86 0.97 -13.23
CA PRO A 569 -16.71 2.42 -13.04
C PRO A 569 -17.35 2.96 -11.74
N GLN A 570 -18.41 2.28 -11.30
CA GLN A 570 -19.19 2.64 -10.11
C GLN A 570 -18.52 2.21 -8.78
N TRP A 571 -17.48 1.38 -8.82
CA TRP A 571 -16.79 0.97 -7.59
C TRP A 571 -16.01 2.13 -6.99
N SER A 572 -16.08 2.24 -5.66
CA SER A 572 -15.25 3.15 -4.86
C SER A 572 -13.81 2.66 -4.79
N SER A 573 -12.89 3.54 -4.38
CA SER A 573 -11.49 3.18 -4.10
C SER A 573 -11.38 2.02 -3.10
N ALA A 574 -12.21 2.05 -2.04
CA ALA A 574 -12.29 0.97 -1.06
C ALA A 574 -12.81 -0.36 -1.65
N ALA A 575 -13.77 -0.33 -2.59
CA ALA A 575 -14.28 -1.54 -3.25
C ALA A 575 -13.23 -2.18 -4.18
N ILE A 576 -12.54 -1.38 -5.00
CA ILE A 576 -11.44 -1.87 -5.85
C ILE A 576 -10.32 -2.47 -4.98
N ARG A 577 -9.92 -1.79 -3.90
CA ARG A 577 -8.93 -2.31 -2.96
C ARG A 577 -9.40 -3.59 -2.27
N SER A 578 -10.68 -3.68 -1.87
CA SER A 578 -11.25 -4.90 -1.27
C SER A 578 -11.21 -6.08 -2.24
N ALA A 579 -11.59 -5.88 -3.50
CA ALA A 579 -11.51 -6.91 -4.54
C ALA A 579 -10.07 -7.40 -4.75
N LEU A 580 -9.09 -6.49 -4.79
CA LEU A 580 -7.66 -6.83 -4.88
C LEU A 580 -7.17 -7.65 -3.69
N ILE A 581 -7.43 -7.20 -2.46
CA ILE A 581 -6.97 -7.85 -1.23
C ILE A 581 -7.63 -9.23 -1.07
N THR A 582 -8.96 -9.31 -1.17
CA THR A 582 -9.72 -10.55 -0.90
C THR A 582 -9.49 -11.66 -1.94
N THR A 583 -9.04 -11.30 -3.14
CA THR A 583 -8.76 -12.26 -4.22
C THR A 583 -7.27 -12.50 -4.48
N ALA A 584 -6.39 -11.90 -3.67
CA ALA A 584 -4.96 -12.19 -3.70
C ALA A 584 -4.66 -13.69 -3.50
N ASN A 585 -3.49 -14.11 -3.96
CA ASN A 585 -3.03 -15.48 -3.88
C ASN A 585 -1.84 -15.58 -2.89
N PRO A 586 -2.03 -16.21 -1.72
CA PRO A 586 -0.95 -16.42 -0.74
C PRO A 586 -0.01 -17.60 -1.11
N LEU A 587 -0.23 -18.26 -2.26
CA LEU A 587 0.51 -19.45 -2.69
C LEU A 587 1.44 -19.19 -3.88
N ASP A 588 2.60 -19.84 -3.87
CA ASP A 588 3.58 -19.81 -4.95
C ASP A 588 3.24 -20.77 -6.12
N ASN A 589 4.09 -20.77 -7.16
CA ASN A 589 4.02 -21.67 -8.30
C ASN A 589 4.41 -23.14 -8.01
N THR A 590 4.67 -23.48 -6.73
CA THR A 590 4.75 -24.84 -6.18
C THR A 590 3.49 -25.22 -5.38
N LYS A 591 2.55 -24.28 -5.21
CA LYS A 591 1.33 -24.36 -4.37
C LYS A 591 1.60 -24.46 -2.86
N ASN A 592 2.77 -24.02 -2.43
CA ASN A 592 3.07 -23.77 -1.01
C ASN A 592 2.84 -22.30 -0.65
N LEU A 593 2.79 -21.96 0.63
CA LEU A 593 2.75 -20.56 1.07
C LEU A 593 3.99 -19.81 0.56
N ILE A 594 3.79 -18.56 0.13
CA ILE A 594 4.87 -17.67 -0.33
C ILE A 594 5.96 -17.55 0.73
N ARG A 595 7.22 -17.63 0.30
CA ARG A 595 8.40 -17.54 1.18
C ARG A 595 8.88 -16.11 1.35
N ASP A 596 9.66 -15.89 2.41
CA ASP A 596 10.33 -14.62 2.70
C ASP A 596 11.80 -14.68 2.28
N ASN A 597 12.23 -13.86 1.31
CA ASN A 597 13.63 -13.84 0.86
C ASN A 597 14.55 -13.10 1.86
N GLY A 598 13.99 -12.34 2.80
CA GLY A 598 14.71 -11.72 3.92
C GLY A 598 14.86 -12.65 5.13
N TYR A 599 13.96 -13.62 5.27
CA TYR A 599 14.03 -14.70 6.27
C TYR A 599 13.83 -16.08 5.61
N PRO A 600 14.81 -16.60 4.82
CA PRO A 600 14.61 -17.74 3.90
C PRO A 600 14.04 -19.04 4.50
N SER A 601 14.24 -19.24 5.81
CA SER A 601 13.70 -20.38 6.58
C SER A 601 12.19 -20.26 6.89
N GLN A 602 11.54 -19.14 6.57
CA GLN A 602 10.18 -18.81 6.97
C GLN A 602 9.25 -18.62 5.76
N TYR A 603 7.94 -18.77 6.01
CA TYR A 603 6.89 -18.25 5.12
C TYR A 603 6.70 -16.75 5.38
N ALA A 604 6.35 -16.00 4.34
CA ALA A 604 6.11 -14.58 4.46
C ALA A 604 4.81 -14.32 5.25
N SER A 605 4.87 -13.43 6.23
CA SER A 605 3.72 -13.03 7.04
C SER A 605 2.87 -11.95 6.33
N PRO A 606 1.64 -11.66 6.80
CA PRO A 606 0.87 -10.52 6.30
C PRO A 606 1.61 -9.18 6.43
N LEU A 607 2.55 -9.04 7.38
CA LEU A 607 3.41 -7.87 7.50
C LEU A 607 4.48 -7.78 6.40
N ALA A 608 4.61 -8.79 5.53
CA ALA A 608 5.52 -8.81 4.39
C ALA A 608 4.81 -8.84 3.02
N ILE A 609 3.62 -9.45 2.92
CA ILE A 609 2.89 -9.65 1.65
C ILE A 609 1.42 -9.22 1.68
N GLY A 610 0.92 -8.74 2.81
CA GLY A 610 -0.51 -8.47 3.00
C GLY A 610 -1.33 -9.75 2.82
N ALA A 611 -2.32 -9.71 1.93
CA ALA A 611 -3.12 -10.89 1.58
C ALA A 611 -2.44 -11.89 0.62
N GLY A 612 -1.33 -11.53 -0.02
CA GLY A 612 -0.63 -12.35 -1.01
C GLY A 612 -0.29 -11.61 -2.30
N GLU A 613 0.10 -12.36 -3.33
CA GLU A 613 0.34 -11.82 -4.66
C GLU A 613 -0.98 -11.45 -5.36
N ILE A 614 -0.98 -10.31 -6.05
CA ILE A 614 -2.14 -9.82 -6.82
C ILE A 614 -2.61 -10.82 -7.89
N ASP A 615 -3.91 -11.13 -7.92
CA ASP A 615 -4.56 -11.92 -8.98
C ASP A 615 -5.58 -11.05 -9.75
N PRO A 616 -5.21 -10.49 -10.91
CA PRO A 616 -6.08 -9.58 -11.65
C PRO A 616 -7.38 -10.23 -12.14
N ASN A 617 -7.34 -11.53 -12.47
CA ASN A 617 -8.48 -12.21 -13.08
C ASN A 617 -9.51 -12.65 -12.03
N ARG A 618 -9.08 -13.01 -10.82
CA ARG A 618 -9.99 -13.21 -9.67
C ARG A 618 -10.54 -11.87 -9.18
N ALA A 619 -9.72 -10.82 -9.09
CA ALA A 619 -10.15 -9.49 -8.64
C ALA A 619 -11.26 -8.86 -9.51
N MET A 620 -11.37 -9.28 -10.78
CA MET A 620 -12.44 -8.86 -11.67
C MET A 620 -13.86 -9.23 -11.17
N ASN A 621 -14.00 -10.37 -10.47
CA ASN A 621 -15.28 -10.89 -9.98
C ASN A 621 -15.10 -11.53 -8.59
N PRO A 622 -14.96 -10.74 -7.51
CA PRO A 622 -14.70 -11.27 -6.16
C PRO A 622 -15.86 -12.15 -5.65
N ASP A 623 -17.10 -11.83 -6.02
CA ASP A 623 -18.31 -12.58 -5.63
C ASP A 623 -18.50 -13.90 -6.42
N SER A 624 -17.61 -14.21 -7.37
CA SER A 624 -17.61 -15.50 -8.06
C SER A 624 -17.45 -16.66 -7.07
N PRO A 625 -18.03 -17.85 -7.33
CA PRO A 625 -17.72 -19.10 -6.60
C PRO A 625 -16.23 -19.51 -6.65
N SER A 626 -15.39 -18.84 -7.46
CA SER A 626 -13.93 -18.97 -7.50
C SER A 626 -13.16 -17.85 -6.75
N GLY A 627 -13.86 -16.80 -6.32
CA GLY A 627 -13.35 -15.72 -5.48
C GLY A 627 -13.59 -16.03 -4.00
N LEU A 628 -14.87 -16.15 -3.62
CA LEU A 628 -15.30 -16.50 -2.27
C LEU A 628 -15.16 -18.01 -1.99
N TRP A 629 -14.18 -18.36 -1.17
CA TRP A 629 -14.03 -19.58 -0.35
C TRP A 629 -14.66 -20.89 -0.86
N HIS A 630 -13.81 -21.86 -1.24
CA HIS A 630 -14.17 -23.28 -1.35
C HIS A 630 -14.46 -23.92 0.04
N ALA A 631 -15.47 -23.42 0.74
CA ALA A 631 -15.92 -23.87 2.07
C ALA A 631 -17.46 -23.95 2.09
N SER A 632 -18.00 -25.01 1.47
CA SER A 632 -19.43 -25.21 1.16
C SER A 632 -20.37 -25.44 2.36
N ASN A 633 -20.03 -24.93 3.54
CA ASN A 633 -20.60 -25.37 4.82
C ASN A 633 -21.54 -24.35 5.49
N PHE A 634 -21.76 -23.15 4.93
CA PHE A 634 -22.75 -22.16 5.41
C PHE A 634 -22.66 -21.79 6.92
N GLY A 635 -21.47 -21.92 7.52
CA GLY A 635 -21.24 -21.71 8.95
C GLY A 635 -21.29 -22.95 9.84
N ASP A 636 -21.30 -24.18 9.30
CA ASP A 636 -21.19 -25.40 10.12
C ASP A 636 -19.91 -25.39 11.00
N ASP A 637 -19.99 -25.95 12.21
CA ASP A 637 -19.00 -25.82 13.32
C ASP A 637 -18.65 -24.36 13.79
N ILE A 638 -19.31 -23.30 13.29
CA ILE A 638 -19.18 -21.90 13.78
C ILE A 638 -20.24 -21.58 14.84
N ILE A 639 -19.86 -20.76 15.83
CA ILE A 639 -20.69 -20.28 16.93
C ILE A 639 -20.73 -18.74 16.93
N VAL A 640 -21.93 -18.17 16.85
CA VAL A 640 -22.20 -16.73 16.97
C VAL A 640 -22.81 -16.44 18.34
N GLY A 641 -22.10 -15.66 19.15
CA GLY A 641 -22.68 -14.98 20.31
C GLY A 641 -23.46 -13.75 19.86
N VAL A 642 -24.69 -13.58 20.33
CA VAL A 642 -25.54 -12.41 20.06
C VAL A 642 -25.82 -11.69 21.37
N ILE A 643 -25.51 -10.41 21.43
CA ILE A 643 -25.55 -9.58 22.65
C ILE A 643 -26.59 -8.49 22.45
N ASP A 644 -27.77 -8.70 23.05
CA ASP A 644 -29.01 -7.99 22.68
C ASP A 644 -30.07 -8.11 23.80
N SER A 645 -31.34 -8.04 23.43
CA SER A 645 -32.56 -8.06 24.25
C SER A 645 -33.10 -9.46 24.58
N GLY A 646 -32.38 -10.52 24.21
CA GLY A 646 -32.75 -11.92 24.48
C GLY A 646 -33.23 -12.66 23.23
N VAL A 647 -33.72 -13.89 23.41
CA VAL A 647 -34.19 -14.75 22.30
C VAL A 647 -35.58 -15.35 22.59
N TRP A 648 -36.40 -15.48 21.54
CA TRP A 648 -37.67 -16.19 21.56
C TRP A 648 -37.51 -17.59 20.90
N PRO A 649 -37.19 -18.64 21.70
CA PRO A 649 -36.66 -19.90 21.17
C PRO A 649 -37.66 -20.73 20.34
N GLU A 650 -38.97 -20.52 20.51
CA GLU A 650 -40.01 -21.21 19.73
C GLU A 650 -40.20 -20.62 18.32
N SER A 651 -39.43 -19.59 17.95
CA SER A 651 -39.36 -19.09 16.58
C SER A 651 -38.88 -20.18 15.62
N GLN A 652 -39.49 -20.27 14.44
CA GLN A 652 -39.09 -21.27 13.43
C GLN A 652 -37.63 -21.09 12.98
N SER A 653 -37.09 -19.86 13.06
CA SER A 653 -35.68 -19.55 12.79
C SER A 653 -34.70 -20.26 13.73
N PHE A 654 -35.13 -20.75 14.90
CA PHE A 654 -34.27 -21.40 15.89
C PHE A 654 -34.50 -22.91 16.02
N LYS A 655 -35.29 -23.52 15.13
CA LYS A 655 -35.29 -24.96 14.97
C LYS A 655 -33.95 -25.45 14.43
N ASP A 656 -33.54 -26.65 14.83
CA ASP A 656 -32.31 -27.32 14.40
C ASP A 656 -32.56 -28.39 13.30
N ASP A 657 -33.73 -28.34 12.65
CA ASP A 657 -34.05 -29.11 11.45
C ASP A 657 -32.96 -28.93 10.38
N GLY A 658 -32.34 -30.04 9.94
CA GLY A 658 -31.26 -30.02 8.95
C GLY A 658 -29.87 -29.61 9.47
N MET A 659 -29.70 -29.37 10.78
CA MET A 659 -28.39 -29.06 11.37
C MET A 659 -27.58 -30.29 11.75
N THR A 660 -26.25 -30.12 11.75
CA THR A 660 -25.29 -31.06 12.31
C THR A 660 -25.50 -31.19 13.83
N LYS A 661 -25.96 -32.37 14.28
CA LYS A 661 -26.28 -32.71 15.68
C LYS A 661 -25.04 -33.00 16.54
N LYS A 662 -24.10 -32.07 16.48
CA LYS A 662 -22.84 -31.99 17.22
C LYS A 662 -22.71 -30.56 17.73
N ILE A 663 -22.10 -30.38 18.89
CA ILE A 663 -21.68 -29.05 19.38
C ILE A 663 -20.15 -28.99 19.25
N PRO A 664 -19.55 -27.90 18.77
CA PRO A 664 -18.09 -27.82 18.61
C PRO A 664 -17.37 -27.94 19.94
N ASN A 665 -16.30 -28.75 20.01
CA ASN A 665 -15.58 -29.09 21.25
C ASN A 665 -14.98 -27.88 22.02
N LYS A 666 -14.91 -26.70 21.38
CA LYS A 666 -14.47 -25.44 21.98
C LYS A 666 -15.53 -24.76 22.87
N TRP A 667 -16.80 -25.12 22.67
CA TRP A 667 -17.95 -24.55 23.38
C TRP A 667 -17.98 -24.99 24.85
N LYS A 668 -18.11 -24.02 25.74
CA LYS A 668 -18.21 -24.21 27.20
C LYS A 668 -19.47 -23.58 27.80
N GLY A 669 -20.24 -22.85 26.99
CA GLY A 669 -21.43 -22.15 27.44
C GLY A 669 -22.63 -23.06 27.70
N THR A 670 -23.68 -22.45 28.24
CA THR A 670 -24.86 -23.15 28.77
C THR A 670 -26.13 -22.33 28.53
N CYS A 671 -27.29 -22.97 28.69
CA CYS A 671 -28.57 -22.29 28.78
C CYS A 671 -29.05 -22.24 30.23
N GLU A 672 -29.42 -21.05 30.69
CA GLU A 672 -29.92 -20.79 32.04
C GLU A 672 -31.46 -20.87 32.06
N THR A 673 -32.00 -21.57 33.06
CA THR A 673 -33.44 -21.59 33.33
C THR A 673 -33.83 -20.36 34.13
N GLY A 674 -34.87 -19.64 33.68
CA GLY A 674 -35.44 -18.47 34.34
C GLY A 674 -36.92 -18.29 34.03
N HIS A 675 -37.47 -17.11 34.35
CA HIS A 675 -38.91 -16.86 34.16
C HIS A 675 -39.32 -16.95 32.68
N LYS A 676 -40.17 -17.95 32.35
CA LYS A 676 -40.63 -18.28 30.98
C LYS A 676 -39.50 -18.64 30.00
N PHE A 677 -38.36 -19.11 30.52
CA PHE A 677 -37.28 -19.69 29.74
C PHE A 677 -36.78 -20.96 30.44
N ASN A 678 -37.04 -22.14 29.88
CA ASN A 678 -36.48 -23.39 30.40
C ASN A 678 -35.25 -23.75 29.56
N ALA A 679 -34.12 -24.10 30.18
CA ALA A 679 -32.91 -24.50 29.47
C ALA A 679 -33.13 -25.63 28.43
N SER A 680 -34.17 -26.45 28.60
CA SER A 680 -34.56 -27.49 27.63
C SER A 680 -35.12 -26.97 26.29
N VAL A 681 -35.31 -25.65 26.11
CA VAL A 681 -35.63 -25.05 24.81
C VAL A 681 -34.41 -24.89 23.89
N CYS A 682 -33.20 -25.04 24.44
CA CYS A 682 -31.96 -25.04 23.67
C CYS A 682 -31.75 -26.37 22.93
N ASN A 683 -31.17 -26.28 21.73
CA ASN A 683 -31.09 -27.36 20.75
C ASN A 683 -29.78 -27.23 19.93
N PHE A 684 -29.64 -27.93 18.79
CA PHE A 684 -28.40 -27.83 18.01
C PHE A 684 -28.25 -26.53 17.18
N LYS A 685 -29.25 -25.63 17.21
CA LYS A 685 -29.22 -24.26 16.65
C LYS A 685 -28.95 -23.23 17.73
N LEU A 686 -29.78 -23.15 18.77
CA LEU A 686 -29.58 -22.29 19.95
C LEU A 686 -28.92 -23.11 21.06
N ILE A 687 -27.60 -22.98 21.20
CA ILE A 687 -26.76 -23.81 22.10
C ILE A 687 -26.42 -23.13 23.44
N GLY A 688 -26.67 -21.81 23.56
CA GLY A 688 -26.40 -21.02 24.77
C GLY A 688 -27.44 -19.92 24.96
N ALA A 689 -27.78 -19.61 26.20
CA ALA A 689 -28.75 -18.58 26.54
C ALA A 689 -28.57 -18.12 28.00
N ARG A 690 -28.11 -16.89 28.22
CA ARG A 690 -27.87 -16.29 29.55
C ARG A 690 -28.38 -14.85 29.62
N SER A 691 -28.47 -14.29 30.83
CA SER A 691 -28.98 -12.92 31.04
C SER A 691 -28.29 -12.15 32.17
N PHE A 692 -27.87 -10.91 31.86
CA PHE A 692 -27.05 -10.04 32.72
C PHE A 692 -27.85 -8.76 33.04
N ASN A 693 -27.96 -8.43 34.33
CA ASN A 693 -28.77 -7.31 34.83
C ASN A 693 -28.24 -6.68 36.13
N LYS A 694 -27.00 -6.97 36.53
CA LYS A 694 -26.43 -6.50 37.79
C LYS A 694 -26.14 -5.00 37.74
N GLY A 695 -25.69 -4.49 36.59
CA GLY A 695 -25.54 -3.06 36.35
C GLY A 695 -26.87 -2.33 36.39
N VAL A 696 -27.88 -2.84 35.65
CA VAL A 696 -29.24 -2.28 35.61
C VAL A 696 -29.87 -2.23 37.00
N ILE A 697 -29.77 -3.32 37.78
CA ILE A 697 -30.27 -3.38 39.17
C ILE A 697 -29.54 -2.39 40.08
N ALA A 698 -28.20 -2.26 39.95
CA ALA A 698 -27.42 -1.33 40.77
C ALA A 698 -27.68 0.16 40.42
N GLY A 699 -28.02 0.46 39.15
CA GLY A 699 -28.35 1.80 38.69
C GLY A 699 -29.69 2.35 39.20
N ASN A 700 -30.54 1.51 39.81
CA ASN A 700 -31.82 1.90 40.42
C ASN A 700 -32.83 2.51 39.42
N TYR A 701 -32.73 2.11 38.14
CA TYR A 701 -33.64 2.51 37.06
C TYR A 701 -35.05 1.91 37.28
N ARG A 702 -36.10 2.66 36.89
CA ARG A 702 -37.47 2.38 37.33
C ARG A 702 -38.13 1.25 36.53
N ASN A 703 -38.91 0.43 37.23
CA ASN A 703 -39.89 -0.52 36.67
C ASN A 703 -39.38 -1.65 35.75
N VAL A 704 -38.07 -1.78 35.52
CA VAL A 704 -37.47 -2.98 34.91
C VAL A 704 -38.09 -4.23 35.54
N GLY A 705 -38.61 -5.14 34.71
CA GLY A 705 -39.33 -6.33 35.14
C GLY A 705 -38.47 -7.39 35.84
N ILE A 706 -37.88 -7.08 37.00
CA ILE A 706 -36.91 -7.89 37.76
C ILE A 706 -37.44 -9.30 38.10
N SER A 707 -38.76 -9.46 38.27
CA SER A 707 -39.41 -10.78 38.43
C SER A 707 -39.39 -11.68 37.18
N LYS A 708 -38.91 -11.17 36.04
CA LYS A 708 -38.87 -11.85 34.74
C LYS A 708 -37.47 -12.33 34.34
N ASN A 709 -36.50 -12.34 35.26
CA ASN A 709 -35.09 -12.63 34.96
C ASN A 709 -34.90 -13.96 34.16
N SER A 710 -34.43 -13.84 32.92
CA SER A 710 -34.09 -14.93 31.99
C SER A 710 -33.56 -14.36 30.67
N ALA A 711 -32.97 -15.21 29.82
CA ALA A 711 -32.60 -14.89 28.44
C ALA A 711 -33.80 -14.69 27.47
N ARG A 712 -35.05 -14.72 27.96
CA ARG A 712 -36.25 -14.57 27.13
C ARG A 712 -36.32 -13.18 26.51
N ASP A 713 -36.56 -13.14 25.20
CA ASP A 713 -36.86 -11.88 24.53
C ASP A 713 -38.23 -11.32 24.97
N SER A 714 -38.27 -10.01 25.16
CA SER A 714 -39.45 -9.22 25.53
C SER A 714 -39.65 -7.99 24.64
N ILE A 715 -38.72 -7.73 23.71
CA ILE A 715 -38.64 -6.55 22.84
C ILE A 715 -38.74 -6.99 21.36
N GLY A 716 -38.22 -8.17 21.02
CA GLY A 716 -38.23 -8.78 19.69
C GLY A 716 -36.97 -8.50 18.87
N HIS A 717 -36.15 -7.54 19.30
CA HIS A 717 -34.95 -7.09 18.57
C HIS A 717 -33.86 -8.18 18.57
N GLY A 718 -33.56 -8.80 19.72
CA GLY A 718 -32.58 -9.87 19.85
C GLY A 718 -32.98 -11.16 19.12
N THR A 719 -34.28 -11.43 19.07
CA THR A 719 -34.87 -12.47 18.20
C THR A 719 -34.65 -12.15 16.72
N HIS A 720 -34.82 -10.89 16.32
CA HIS A 720 -34.64 -10.45 14.93
C HIS A 720 -33.16 -10.45 14.50
N THR A 721 -32.25 -9.92 15.30
CA THR A 721 -30.80 -9.92 15.04
C THR A 721 -30.25 -11.36 15.00
N SER A 722 -30.62 -12.20 15.97
CA SER A 722 -30.27 -13.64 15.98
C SER A 722 -30.79 -14.39 14.73
N SER A 723 -32.03 -14.11 14.32
CA SER A 723 -32.60 -14.69 13.09
C SER A 723 -31.89 -14.18 11.83
N THR A 724 -31.41 -12.94 11.83
CA THR A 724 -30.71 -12.32 10.69
C THR A 724 -29.28 -12.87 10.54
N VAL A 725 -28.53 -13.01 11.64
CA VAL A 725 -27.14 -13.49 11.56
C VAL A 725 -27.07 -14.98 11.24
N ALA A 726 -27.88 -15.83 11.89
CA ALA A 726 -27.75 -17.28 11.80
C ALA A 726 -29.07 -18.07 11.88
N GLY A 727 -30.23 -17.45 11.63
CA GLY A 727 -31.52 -18.15 11.58
C GLY A 727 -31.56 -19.28 10.54
N ASN A 728 -32.26 -20.37 10.87
CA ASN A 728 -32.50 -21.49 9.95
C ASN A 728 -33.49 -21.11 8.83
N TYR A 729 -33.64 -21.99 7.83
CA TYR A 729 -34.55 -21.81 6.70
C TYR A 729 -36.02 -21.94 7.13
N VAL A 730 -36.78 -20.85 6.99
CA VAL A 730 -38.22 -20.78 7.26
C VAL A 730 -38.98 -20.56 5.95
N ASN A 731 -39.52 -21.65 5.40
CA ASN A 731 -40.33 -21.63 4.19
C ASN A 731 -41.74 -21.08 4.47
N GLY A 732 -42.21 -20.16 3.63
CA GLY A 732 -43.53 -19.53 3.82
C GLY A 732 -43.56 -18.45 4.90
N ALA A 733 -42.40 -17.97 5.35
CA ALA A 733 -42.29 -16.80 6.22
C ALA A 733 -43.04 -15.61 5.62
N SER A 734 -43.79 -14.88 6.45
CA SER A 734 -44.64 -13.79 5.97
C SER A 734 -44.90 -12.71 7.01
N TYR A 735 -44.76 -11.44 6.60
CA TYR A 735 -45.24 -10.29 7.36
C TYR A 735 -46.71 -10.04 7.04
N PHE A 736 -47.59 -10.34 8.01
CA PHE A 736 -49.06 -10.21 7.95
C PHE A 736 -49.76 -10.77 6.68
N GLY A 737 -49.11 -11.69 5.96
CA GLY A 737 -49.64 -12.30 4.73
C GLY A 737 -49.18 -11.63 3.43
N TYR A 738 -48.58 -10.44 3.49
CA TYR A 738 -48.18 -9.64 2.32
C TYR A 738 -46.81 -10.08 1.78
N ALA A 739 -45.78 -10.08 2.63
CA ALA A 739 -44.40 -10.39 2.23
C ALA A 739 -44.08 -11.89 2.36
N LYS A 740 -44.73 -12.75 1.56
CA LYS A 740 -44.51 -14.22 1.59
C LYS A 740 -43.21 -14.63 0.88
N GLY A 741 -42.36 -15.41 1.55
CA GLY A 741 -41.12 -15.93 0.97
C GLY A 741 -40.42 -16.99 1.82
N VAL A 742 -39.10 -17.13 1.62
CA VAL A 742 -38.22 -17.94 2.47
C VAL A 742 -37.35 -16.99 3.30
N ALA A 743 -37.44 -17.06 4.62
CA ALA A 743 -36.50 -16.39 5.51
C ALA A 743 -35.33 -17.33 5.84
N ARG A 744 -34.12 -16.78 5.97
CA ARG A 744 -32.91 -17.46 6.45
C ARG A 744 -31.95 -16.40 7.01
N GLY A 745 -31.09 -16.79 7.95
CA GLY A 745 -29.95 -15.97 8.33
C GLY A 745 -28.82 -16.01 7.30
N ILE A 746 -27.81 -15.15 7.48
CA ILE A 746 -26.62 -15.08 6.62
C ILE A 746 -25.75 -16.35 6.77
N ALA A 747 -25.58 -16.87 7.99
CA ALA A 747 -24.88 -18.11 8.29
C ALA A 747 -25.86 -19.20 8.80
N PRO A 748 -26.73 -19.77 7.95
CA PRO A 748 -27.85 -20.60 8.39
C PRO A 748 -27.44 -21.96 8.99
N LYS A 749 -26.18 -22.39 8.87
CA LYS A 749 -25.63 -23.56 9.59
C LYS A 749 -24.80 -23.20 10.83
N ALA A 750 -24.55 -21.93 11.12
CA ALA A 750 -23.93 -21.52 12.38
C ALA A 750 -24.87 -21.75 13.57
N LYS A 751 -24.27 -21.85 14.75
CA LYS A 751 -24.94 -22.04 16.04
C LYS A 751 -25.00 -20.70 16.79
N ILE A 752 -26.04 -20.51 17.59
CA ILE A 752 -26.36 -19.25 18.27
C ILE A 752 -26.20 -19.43 19.77
N ALA A 753 -25.56 -18.46 20.42
CA ALA A 753 -25.57 -18.27 21.86
C ALA A 753 -26.11 -16.87 22.18
N MET A 754 -27.15 -16.76 23.01
CA MET A 754 -27.77 -15.49 23.38
C MET A 754 -27.27 -14.99 24.74
N TYR A 755 -26.85 -13.73 24.80
CA TYR A 755 -26.46 -13.03 26.02
C TYR A 755 -27.36 -11.79 26.15
N LYS A 756 -28.44 -11.90 26.94
CA LYS A 756 -29.39 -10.80 27.16
C LYS A 756 -28.77 -9.75 28.07
N VAL A 757 -28.69 -8.50 27.58
CA VAL A 757 -28.13 -7.35 28.30
C VAL A 757 -29.04 -6.11 28.25
N ILE A 758 -30.01 -6.07 27.32
CA ILE A 758 -31.02 -5.00 27.21
C ILE A 758 -32.29 -5.40 27.98
N TRP A 759 -32.84 -4.48 28.76
CA TRP A 759 -34.04 -4.68 29.57
C TRP A 759 -35.07 -3.56 29.39
N GLU A 760 -36.14 -3.88 28.67
CA GLU A 760 -37.21 -2.96 28.27
C GLU A 760 -36.65 -1.86 27.34
N GLU A 761 -36.14 -0.73 27.84
CA GLU A 761 -35.34 0.24 27.04
C GLU A 761 -33.96 0.54 27.68
N ASP A 762 -33.67 0.04 28.88
CA ASP A 762 -32.42 0.26 29.59
C ASP A 762 -31.31 -0.72 29.15
N VAL A 763 -30.08 -0.20 28.99
CA VAL A 763 -28.87 -1.01 28.78
C VAL A 763 -27.70 -0.39 29.57
N MET A 764 -26.99 -1.21 30.35
CA MET A 764 -25.84 -0.76 31.15
C MET A 764 -24.54 -1.34 30.61
N ALA A 765 -23.55 -0.49 30.39
CA ALA A 765 -22.25 -0.86 29.83
C ALA A 765 -21.54 -2.00 30.60
N SER A 766 -21.77 -2.10 31.91
CA SER A 766 -21.26 -3.19 32.76
C SER A 766 -21.95 -4.55 32.54
N ASP A 767 -23.25 -4.57 32.20
CA ASP A 767 -23.96 -5.80 31.82
C ASP A 767 -23.61 -6.20 30.37
N VAL A 768 -23.38 -5.24 29.46
CA VAL A 768 -22.85 -5.51 28.10
C VAL A 768 -21.45 -6.14 28.18
N LEU A 769 -20.54 -5.54 28.97
CA LEU A 769 -19.20 -6.05 29.25
C LEU A 769 -19.24 -7.49 29.82
N ALA A 770 -20.12 -7.76 30.79
CA ALA A 770 -20.28 -9.09 31.36
C ALA A 770 -20.82 -10.12 30.33
N GLY A 771 -21.73 -9.71 29.45
CA GLY A 771 -22.18 -10.53 28.33
C GLY A 771 -21.08 -10.84 27.32
N MET A 772 -20.22 -9.87 27.02
CA MET A 772 -19.07 -10.04 26.13
C MET A 772 -17.99 -10.96 26.72
N ASP A 773 -17.57 -10.73 27.96
CA ASP A 773 -16.59 -11.58 28.65
C ASP A 773 -17.08 -13.03 28.74
N GLN A 774 -18.36 -13.24 29.08
CA GLN A 774 -18.94 -14.58 29.10
C GLN A 774 -18.96 -15.23 27.71
N ALA A 775 -19.22 -14.49 26.64
CA ALA A 775 -19.16 -15.03 25.27
C ALA A 775 -17.74 -15.46 24.88
N ILE A 776 -16.72 -14.70 25.29
CA ILE A 776 -15.30 -15.05 25.10
C ILE A 776 -14.95 -16.32 25.89
N ILE A 777 -15.39 -16.42 27.15
CA ILE A 777 -15.19 -17.60 28.02
C ILE A 777 -15.88 -18.84 27.46
N ASP A 778 -17.12 -18.69 26.99
CA ASP A 778 -17.96 -19.77 26.45
C ASP A 778 -17.47 -20.29 25.09
N GLY A 779 -16.58 -19.56 24.41
CA GLY A 779 -15.88 -20.02 23.20
C GLY A 779 -16.64 -19.79 21.89
N VAL A 780 -17.27 -18.62 21.73
CA VAL A 780 -17.84 -18.19 20.44
C VAL A 780 -16.74 -17.84 19.43
N ASP A 781 -17.04 -17.91 18.12
CA ASP A 781 -16.14 -17.45 17.05
C ASP A 781 -16.43 -16.01 16.60
N VAL A 782 -17.70 -15.61 16.72
CA VAL A 782 -18.22 -14.31 16.31
C VAL A 782 -19.07 -13.73 17.43
N ILE A 783 -18.91 -12.44 17.73
CA ILE A 783 -19.82 -11.68 18.58
C ILE A 783 -20.58 -10.70 17.70
N SER A 784 -21.91 -10.77 17.72
CA SER A 784 -22.81 -9.84 17.04
C SER A 784 -23.52 -8.97 18.07
N ILE A 785 -23.36 -7.66 17.93
CA ILE A 785 -23.91 -6.64 18.81
C ILE A 785 -24.75 -5.69 17.95
N SER A 786 -25.86 -5.19 18.47
CA SER A 786 -26.63 -4.11 17.84
C SER A 786 -26.99 -3.04 18.87
N ILE A 787 -25.94 -2.62 19.58
CA ILE A 787 -25.92 -1.70 20.73
C ILE A 787 -24.70 -0.79 20.51
N GLY A 788 -24.78 0.46 20.95
CA GLY A 788 -23.67 1.42 20.91
C GLY A 788 -23.76 2.39 22.08
N ILE A 789 -22.70 3.17 22.29
CA ILE A 789 -22.62 4.21 23.34
C ILE A 789 -22.20 5.53 22.69
N ASP A 790 -23.03 6.57 22.83
CA ASP A 790 -22.79 7.88 22.20
C ASP A 790 -21.78 8.74 23.00
N GLY A 791 -20.78 9.29 22.32
CA GLY A 791 -20.02 10.45 22.79
C GLY A 791 -18.94 10.22 23.85
N ILE A 792 -18.57 8.98 24.15
CA ILE A 792 -17.54 8.62 25.16
C ILE A 792 -16.17 8.34 24.49
N PRO A 793 -15.03 8.74 25.09
CA PRO A 793 -13.70 8.41 24.57
C PRO A 793 -13.40 6.91 24.50
N LEU A 794 -12.55 6.51 23.55
CA LEU A 794 -12.21 5.10 23.24
C LEU A 794 -11.68 4.27 24.43
N TYR A 795 -11.10 4.91 25.44
CA TYR A 795 -10.55 4.25 26.64
C TYR A 795 -11.53 4.23 27.83
N GLU A 796 -12.73 4.83 27.67
CA GLU A 796 -13.84 4.81 28.62
C GLU A 796 -15.02 3.95 28.09
N ASP A 797 -15.07 3.63 26.79
CA ASP A 797 -16.05 2.71 26.21
C ASP A 797 -15.77 1.23 26.58
N ALA A 798 -16.67 0.66 27.40
CA ALA A 798 -16.60 -0.73 27.81
C ALA A 798 -16.86 -1.73 26.66
N ILE A 799 -17.65 -1.37 25.65
CA ILE A 799 -17.85 -2.20 24.44
C ILE A 799 -16.53 -2.24 23.66
N ALA A 800 -15.81 -1.12 23.58
CA ALA A 800 -14.51 -1.06 22.93
C ALA A 800 -13.47 -1.94 23.62
N ILE A 801 -13.31 -1.81 24.93
CA ILE A 801 -12.36 -2.60 25.73
C ILE A 801 -12.66 -4.10 25.60
N ALA A 802 -13.94 -4.50 25.74
CA ALA A 802 -14.36 -5.89 25.59
C ALA A 802 -14.12 -6.45 24.18
N SER A 803 -14.37 -5.62 23.15
CA SER A 803 -14.14 -6.01 21.75
C SER A 803 -12.65 -6.23 21.45
N PHE A 804 -11.76 -5.49 22.12
CA PHE A 804 -10.31 -5.69 21.98
C PHE A 804 -9.91 -7.07 22.54
N THR A 805 -10.37 -7.41 23.74
CA THR A 805 -10.12 -8.73 24.35
C THR A 805 -10.70 -9.88 23.52
N ALA A 806 -11.86 -9.70 22.89
CA ALA A 806 -12.42 -10.68 21.95
C ALA A 806 -11.49 -10.89 20.73
N MET A 807 -11.03 -9.79 20.11
CA MET A 807 -10.10 -9.82 18.97
C MET A 807 -8.78 -10.50 19.34
N GLU A 808 -8.22 -10.25 20.54
CA GLU A 808 -7.02 -10.95 21.04
C GLU A 808 -7.21 -12.47 21.21
N LYS A 809 -8.45 -12.97 21.35
CA LYS A 809 -8.75 -14.41 21.36
C LYS A 809 -9.08 -14.97 19.96
N GLY A 810 -8.97 -14.15 18.91
CA GLY A 810 -9.33 -14.52 17.54
C GLY A 810 -10.83 -14.51 17.26
N ILE A 811 -11.62 -13.85 18.12
CA ILE A 811 -13.08 -13.77 18.00
C ILE A 811 -13.44 -12.50 17.21
N VAL A 812 -14.23 -12.64 16.15
CA VAL A 812 -14.64 -11.53 15.29
C VAL A 812 -15.82 -10.80 15.93
N VAL A 813 -15.66 -9.52 16.28
CA VAL A 813 -16.78 -8.69 16.74
C VAL A 813 -17.35 -7.89 15.59
N SER A 814 -18.68 -7.87 15.46
CA SER A 814 -19.41 -7.00 14.55
C SER A 814 -20.51 -6.26 15.33
N SER A 815 -20.58 -4.95 15.15
CA SER A 815 -21.51 -4.07 15.87
C SER A 815 -22.20 -3.08 14.93
N SER A 816 -23.31 -2.49 15.36
CA SER A 816 -24.04 -1.49 14.56
C SER A 816 -23.36 -0.12 14.58
N ALA A 817 -23.44 0.63 13.49
CA ALA A 817 -22.89 2.00 13.41
C ALA A 817 -23.61 3.00 14.33
N GLY A 818 -24.84 2.69 14.75
CA GLY A 818 -25.73 3.61 15.46
C GLY A 818 -26.76 4.28 14.55
N ASN A 819 -27.83 4.80 15.16
CA ASN A 819 -28.95 5.42 14.45
C ASN A 819 -28.96 6.97 14.56
N SER A 820 -27.96 7.57 15.22
CA SER A 820 -27.92 9.02 15.52
C SER A 820 -27.56 9.93 14.33
N GLY A 821 -27.46 9.40 13.10
CA GLY A 821 -27.12 10.15 11.88
C GLY A 821 -28.18 11.18 11.44
N PRO A 822 -27.89 12.03 10.42
CA PRO A 822 -26.75 11.98 9.50
C PRO A 822 -25.61 12.96 9.84
N LYS A 823 -25.56 13.52 11.06
CA LYS A 823 -24.51 14.48 11.44
C LYS A 823 -23.13 13.81 11.53
N HIS A 824 -22.05 14.58 11.36
CA HIS A 824 -20.71 14.07 11.63
C HIS A 824 -20.53 13.72 13.12
N GLY A 825 -19.73 12.70 13.41
CA GLY A 825 -19.45 12.25 14.79
C GLY A 825 -20.50 11.33 15.42
N THR A 826 -21.54 10.91 14.70
CA THR A 826 -22.65 10.09 15.24
C THR A 826 -22.42 8.58 15.10
N LEU A 827 -21.15 8.14 15.07
CA LEU A 827 -20.75 6.73 14.91
C LEU A 827 -20.50 6.14 16.29
N HIS A 828 -21.35 5.20 16.72
CA HIS A 828 -21.31 4.68 18.09
C HIS A 828 -20.13 3.73 18.31
N ASN A 829 -20.01 2.70 17.49
CA ASN A 829 -18.97 1.67 17.60
C ASN A 829 -17.76 2.03 16.71
N GLY A 830 -17.17 3.22 16.90
CA GLY A 830 -16.17 3.80 15.98
C GLY A 830 -14.76 3.19 15.98
N ILE A 831 -14.61 1.90 16.28
CA ILE A 831 -13.35 1.32 16.77
C ILE A 831 -12.72 0.30 15.80
N PRO A 832 -11.37 0.24 15.68
CA PRO A 832 -10.71 -0.44 14.56
C PRO A 832 -10.67 -1.98 14.65
N TRP A 833 -11.04 -2.57 15.80
CA TRP A 833 -11.11 -4.02 16.01
C TRP A 833 -12.55 -4.57 15.99
N VAL A 834 -13.52 -3.78 15.51
CA VAL A 834 -14.92 -4.19 15.30
C VAL A 834 -15.31 -3.99 13.83
N LEU A 835 -16.03 -4.96 13.27
CA LEU A 835 -16.72 -4.81 11.99
C LEU A 835 -17.99 -3.98 12.20
N THR A 836 -17.85 -2.66 12.16
CA THR A 836 -18.95 -1.71 12.41
C THR A 836 -19.80 -1.49 11.17
N VAL A 837 -21.07 -1.89 11.24
CA VAL A 837 -21.97 -2.01 10.08
C VAL A 837 -22.98 -0.87 10.04
N ALA A 838 -22.99 -0.11 8.95
CA ALA A 838 -24.03 0.86 8.63
C ALA A 838 -25.27 0.16 8.02
N ALA A 839 -26.46 0.68 8.30
CA ALA A 839 -27.69 0.17 7.70
C ALA A 839 -27.81 0.57 6.21
N GLY A 840 -28.21 -0.37 5.37
CA GLY A 840 -28.48 -0.16 3.94
C GLY A 840 -29.94 -0.47 3.59
N THR A 841 -30.43 0.09 2.48
CA THR A 841 -31.75 -0.22 1.93
C THR A 841 -31.74 -1.50 1.09
N THR A 842 -32.92 -2.04 0.79
CA THR A 842 -33.09 -3.15 -0.17
C THR A 842 -34.01 -2.73 -1.31
N ASP A 843 -33.95 -3.45 -2.42
CA ASP A 843 -34.79 -3.28 -3.62
C ASP A 843 -36.26 -3.70 -3.44
N ARG A 844 -36.62 -4.20 -2.26
CA ARG A 844 -37.96 -4.74 -1.96
C ARG A 844 -38.96 -3.62 -1.75
N THR A 845 -40.07 -3.73 -2.47
CA THR A 845 -41.25 -2.86 -2.40
C THR A 845 -42.48 -3.71 -2.11
N PHE A 846 -43.45 -3.15 -1.38
CA PHE A 846 -44.58 -3.92 -0.82
C PHE A 846 -45.96 -3.40 -1.25
N GLY A 847 -46.03 -2.22 -1.86
CA GLY A 847 -47.25 -1.66 -2.46
C GLY A 847 -47.24 -1.75 -3.98
N SER A 848 -48.40 -1.97 -4.59
CA SER A 848 -48.58 -1.91 -6.05
C SER A 848 -49.96 -1.34 -6.40
N LEU A 849 -49.98 -0.11 -6.92
CA LEU A 849 -51.18 0.60 -7.35
C LEU A 849 -51.46 0.29 -8.83
N VAL A 850 -52.44 -0.58 -9.08
CA VAL A 850 -52.97 -0.81 -10.43
C VAL A 850 -53.95 0.30 -10.79
N LEU A 851 -53.59 1.13 -11.76
CA LEU A 851 -54.44 2.18 -12.31
C LEU A 851 -55.53 1.60 -13.23
N GLY A 852 -56.60 2.37 -13.45
CA GLY A 852 -57.75 1.94 -14.28
C GLY A 852 -57.46 1.71 -15.76
N ASN A 853 -56.26 2.04 -16.24
CA ASN A 853 -55.75 1.73 -17.57
C ASN A 853 -54.91 0.43 -17.62
N GLY A 854 -54.65 -0.21 -16.47
CA GLY A 854 -53.83 -1.41 -16.35
C GLY A 854 -52.36 -1.16 -16.02
N GLU A 855 -51.89 0.08 -15.93
CA GLU A 855 -50.53 0.38 -15.45
C GLU A 855 -50.40 0.04 -13.95
N ASN A 856 -49.30 -0.60 -13.56
CA ASN A 856 -49.04 -0.97 -12.17
C ASN A 856 -47.87 -0.16 -11.61
N ILE A 857 -48.17 0.82 -10.75
CA ILE A 857 -47.18 1.67 -10.09
C ILE A 857 -46.73 0.97 -8.80
N ILE A 858 -45.48 0.52 -8.77
CA ILE A 858 -44.88 -0.12 -7.60
C ILE A 858 -44.39 0.95 -6.61
N GLY A 859 -44.63 0.73 -5.32
CA GLY A 859 -44.32 1.69 -4.26
C GLY A 859 -44.09 1.07 -2.88
N TRP A 860 -43.97 1.93 -1.89
CA TRP A 860 -43.88 1.60 -0.46
C TRP A 860 -45.25 1.73 0.21
#